data_AF-A0A2M9GXN8-F1
#
_entry.id   AF-A0A2M9GXN8-F1
#
_cell.length_a   1.000
_cell.length_b   1.000
_cell.length_c   1.000
_cell.angle_alpha   90.00
_cell.angle_beta   90.00
_cell.angle_gamma   90.00
#
_symmetry.space_group_name_H-M   'P 1'
#
loop_
_entity.id
_entity.type
_entity.pdbx_description
1 polymer ?
#
loop_
_entity_poly.entity_id
_entity_poly.type
_entity_poly.pdbx_seq_one_letter_code
_entity_poly.pdbx_strand_id
1 'polypeptide(L)'
;MSYPAYTHRQAAADPGRLAPSHSPARLRAAAHLYGVESVPLEQARVLAIGCGDGAGLLPFALAYPQAQAVGIDASEALIAQGTETARRLGAANLALYVGLAADVGTQLGRFDYVIVTGLYSYLAAEAQQALLQACAQLLSPLGILYLDCHVYPGAKSLEVVRDAIMLHGHAAQNDTELRQSAAAALALFRDGMAAANPHGATLAAAAAQFERALGDKAAAVDPLACNPSYFVELAGVAAQAGLAYLGDAQPLSELPLSFGQGVSLNLSLMAMGQPSTVRQQYLDFATGRAFRQCLWFAQERAAEAQGTPDLSRLRDLRFATGLIRLAAQGQEQGATYVNHLGRALITHEADVVTVVDTLAHAWPASMPYSTLLAVLLHKNQTDETVARKALDRALQALLENDLAHYCLDRGPYEAETNAPLQLPAFLAGQQPHASDSASPRFNLWHETINYVPSANQAAILAHLAAGRLPTTPGPDGTPADPAEIGETLSLLKRYALALGNTQAWAEMLRRSLDSVDGQVPLLGLYISAKATLTLNARLLSASGHQPNPGPSLAPQVMRMHNLMVQQAYIEAEPVARQLTKVAPRFWDAWEALAISLFSTFRGREALQAGLTMLDLAPADSQSHIVLAAILTQLSRTSEAISAGRRAVELGPRNAQAHSALADALAAERRYKEAQASNLAALALDPKQRKARVNLCKTYIDAGEVSLAEQTAREVVAMFPNEAVPRSNLLFALNYSEERTAAEVYQAYQECDQQLFQPLRAKWRPHANPRHANRKLKIGYVSPDFKQHSGNNFVELVFAGHDRQAFELTAYAELVQEDEVTARFKTYFDRWVPTAKLNDADLAEKIRADGIDILIDLAGHTQGNRLGVFARKPAPVSVTWMGYGYTTGLSAIDYIIMDDAMAPAGCEALFSEKIWRLKTSCAYRPGAAMGEVSDLPALSGNAITFGSLSRAIRINHRTVRTWAAILRRLPNARLIVDSGSYRDAPMSEALAARFAAHGVSRDRLIIGYHSPPWDVMRQIDIGLDCFPHNSGTTLVEFIYMGVPYLTLADRPSVGRLGSSILKSVGHPELICHTEEEYVDKAVALASDLPALAKIRRNLRQAMHDSVLMDEAGFIQEFEMGLKKMYTQWCEEQA
;
A
#
# COMPACT_ATOMS: atom_id res chain seq x y z
N MET A 1 23.08 -8.02 -4.43
CA MET A 1 23.46 -9.44 -4.66
C MET A 1 23.09 -10.21 -3.40
N SER A 2 21.91 -10.83 -3.37
CA SER A 2 21.48 -11.67 -2.25
C SER A 2 22.10 -13.05 -2.42
N TYR A 3 22.77 -13.55 -1.38
CA TYR A 3 23.14 -14.96 -1.29
C TYR A 3 21.88 -15.82 -1.50
N PRO A 4 21.94 -16.96 -2.23
CA PRO A 4 20.78 -17.83 -2.40
C PRO A 4 20.22 -18.24 -1.04
N ALA A 5 18.88 -18.35 -0.93
CA ALA A 5 18.16 -18.77 0.27
C ALA A 5 18.62 -20.11 0.89
N TYR A 6 19.50 -20.86 0.20
CA TYR A 6 20.13 -22.08 0.67
C TYR A 6 20.92 -21.92 1.98
N THR A 7 21.56 -20.77 2.23
CA THR A 7 22.38 -20.58 3.46
C THR A 7 21.53 -20.32 4.71
N HIS A 8 20.37 -19.67 4.61
CA HIS A 8 19.49 -19.46 5.76
C HIS A 8 18.78 -20.74 6.24
N ARG A 9 18.54 -21.71 5.33
CA ARG A 9 17.88 -22.98 5.67
C ARG A 9 18.79 -23.96 6.43
N GLN A 10 20.12 -23.84 6.29
CA GLN A 10 21.10 -24.73 6.94
C GLN A 10 21.26 -24.48 8.45
N ALA A 11 20.77 -23.34 8.97
CA ALA A 11 21.09 -22.88 10.31
C ALA A 11 19.99 -23.14 11.36
N ALA A 12 18.87 -23.80 11.04
CA ALA A 12 17.66 -23.81 11.89
C ALA A 12 17.03 -25.19 12.17
N ALA A 13 17.75 -26.29 11.94
CA ALA A 13 17.26 -27.61 12.33
C ALA A 13 17.43 -27.80 13.84
N ASP A 14 16.50 -27.24 14.64
CA ASP A 14 16.35 -27.63 16.04
C ASP A 14 15.84 -29.08 16.09
N PRO A 15 16.42 -29.96 16.93
CA PRO A 15 15.89 -31.29 17.17
C PRO A 15 14.39 -31.24 17.54
N GLY A 16 13.58 -32.02 16.83
CA GLY A 16 12.21 -32.37 17.21
C GLY A 16 11.05 -31.48 16.76
N ARG A 17 11.26 -30.37 16.04
CA ARG A 17 10.14 -29.53 15.55
C ARG A 17 9.92 -29.65 14.04
N LEU A 18 8.84 -30.33 13.66
CA LEU A 18 8.35 -30.35 12.27
C LEU A 18 8.13 -28.94 11.71
N ALA A 19 8.61 -28.72 10.48
CA ALA A 19 8.50 -27.45 9.76
C ALA A 19 7.86 -27.64 8.37
N PRO A 20 7.47 -26.55 7.67
CA PRO A 20 6.79 -26.64 6.38
C PRO A 20 7.57 -27.44 5.33
N SER A 21 8.91 -27.37 5.35
CA SER A 21 9.81 -28.02 4.39
C SER A 21 9.79 -29.56 4.45
N HIS A 22 9.26 -30.14 5.52
CA HIS A 22 9.21 -31.59 5.74
C HIS A 22 7.91 -32.03 6.44
N SER A 23 6.85 -31.24 6.29
CA SER A 23 5.50 -31.65 6.66
C SER A 23 5.05 -32.85 5.81
N PRO A 24 4.16 -33.73 6.29
CA PRO A 24 3.68 -34.89 5.51
C PRO A 24 3.16 -34.52 4.11
N ALA A 25 2.48 -33.37 3.99
CA ALA A 25 2.02 -32.85 2.69
C ALA A 25 3.17 -32.53 1.73
N ARG A 26 4.26 -31.96 2.25
CA ARG A 26 5.47 -31.67 1.49
C ARG A 26 6.21 -32.94 1.09
N LEU A 27 6.35 -33.90 2.01
CA LEU A 27 7.00 -35.18 1.76
C LEU A 27 6.29 -35.98 0.66
N ARG A 28 4.97 -36.06 0.73
CA ARG A 28 4.13 -36.69 -0.31
C ARG A 28 4.30 -36.05 -1.68
N ALA A 29 4.26 -34.71 -1.74
CA ALA A 29 4.43 -34.00 -3.00
C ALA A 29 5.85 -34.13 -3.56
N ALA A 30 6.87 -34.13 -2.71
CA ALA A 30 8.24 -34.40 -3.14
C ALA A 30 8.39 -35.83 -3.70
N ALA A 31 7.85 -36.85 -3.01
CA ALA A 31 7.86 -38.23 -3.49
C ALA A 31 7.20 -38.37 -4.88
N HIS A 32 6.08 -37.67 -5.12
CA HIS A 32 5.43 -37.62 -6.43
C HIS A 32 6.35 -37.08 -7.54
N LEU A 33 7.10 -36.01 -7.24
CA LEU A 33 8.08 -35.44 -8.18
C LEU A 33 9.22 -36.41 -8.50
N TYR A 34 9.57 -37.33 -7.59
CA TYR A 34 10.54 -38.40 -7.84
C TYR A 34 9.95 -39.64 -8.52
N GLY A 35 8.66 -39.63 -8.84
CA GLY A 35 7.98 -40.72 -9.55
C GLY A 35 7.35 -41.79 -8.65
N VAL A 36 7.35 -41.59 -7.33
CA VAL A 36 6.97 -42.62 -6.35
C VAL A 36 5.60 -42.35 -5.73
N GLU A 37 4.74 -43.36 -5.72
CA GLU A 37 3.44 -43.31 -5.05
C GLU A 37 3.58 -43.45 -3.53
N SER A 38 2.72 -42.74 -2.80
CA SER A 38 2.63 -42.79 -1.33
C SER A 38 1.17 -42.68 -0.86
N VAL A 39 0.91 -42.81 0.44
CA VAL A 39 -0.45 -42.90 1.01
C VAL A 39 -1.12 -41.53 1.18
N PRO A 40 -2.38 -41.34 0.74
CA PRO A 40 -3.11 -40.08 0.92
C PRO A 40 -3.16 -39.60 2.37
N LEU A 41 -2.98 -38.30 2.59
CA LEU A 41 -2.79 -37.74 3.93
C LEU A 41 -3.98 -37.95 4.86
N GLU A 42 -5.21 -37.93 4.34
CA GLU A 42 -6.44 -38.17 5.11
C GLU A 42 -6.51 -39.57 5.73
N GLN A 43 -5.76 -40.53 5.19
CA GLN A 43 -5.72 -41.92 5.64
C GLN A 43 -4.36 -42.31 6.23
N ALA A 44 -3.41 -41.37 6.28
CA ALA A 44 -2.03 -41.66 6.59
C ALA A 44 -1.81 -41.88 8.09
N ARG A 45 -0.89 -42.80 8.40
CA ARG A 45 -0.28 -42.92 9.73
C ARG A 45 1.09 -42.26 9.71
N VAL A 46 1.25 -41.18 10.47
CA VAL A 46 2.49 -40.38 10.54
C VAL A 46 3.18 -40.65 11.88
N LEU A 47 4.46 -40.99 11.83
CA LEU A 47 5.32 -41.14 13.00
C LEU A 47 6.41 -40.06 13.01
N ALA A 48 6.56 -39.34 14.11
CA ALA A 48 7.73 -38.51 14.38
C ALA A 48 8.58 -39.12 15.51
N ILE A 49 9.87 -39.33 15.25
CA ILE A 49 10.84 -39.87 16.22
C ILE A 49 11.71 -38.72 16.74
N GLY A 50 11.85 -38.63 18.06
CA GLY A 50 12.44 -37.48 18.73
C GLY A 50 11.50 -36.27 18.64
N CYS A 51 10.19 -36.49 18.84
CA CYS A 51 9.17 -35.47 18.59
C CYS A 51 9.11 -34.34 19.63
N GLY A 52 9.93 -34.39 20.68
CA GLY A 52 9.86 -33.48 21.82
C GLY A 52 8.47 -33.53 22.48
N ASP A 53 7.84 -32.37 22.61
CA ASP A 53 6.47 -32.23 23.11
C ASP A 53 5.38 -32.57 22.07
N GLY A 54 5.76 -33.02 20.88
CA GLY A 54 4.82 -33.33 19.81
C GLY A 54 4.15 -32.11 19.17
N ALA A 55 4.55 -30.88 19.52
CA ALA A 55 3.93 -29.66 18.97
C ALA A 55 4.02 -29.58 17.44
N GLY A 56 5.07 -30.18 16.86
CA GLY A 56 5.25 -30.28 15.41
C GLY A 56 4.20 -31.14 14.68
N LEU A 57 3.57 -32.09 15.38
CA LEU A 57 2.54 -32.98 14.81
C LEU A 57 1.13 -32.38 14.87
N LEU A 58 0.90 -31.36 15.72
CA LEU A 58 -0.40 -30.72 15.88
C LEU A 58 -0.98 -30.12 14.58
N PRO A 59 -0.21 -29.40 13.74
CA PRO A 59 -0.75 -28.87 12.49
C PRO A 59 -1.31 -29.97 11.57
N PHE A 60 -0.61 -31.10 11.47
CA PHE A 60 -1.08 -32.26 10.69
C PHE A 60 -2.30 -32.91 11.33
N ALA A 61 -2.26 -33.19 12.63
CA ALA A 61 -3.35 -33.84 13.35
C ALA A 61 -4.67 -33.06 13.24
N LEU A 62 -4.60 -31.73 13.36
CA LEU A 62 -5.75 -30.82 13.23
C LEU A 62 -6.23 -30.65 11.79
N ALA A 63 -5.33 -30.69 10.81
CA ALA A 63 -5.69 -30.58 9.39
C ALA A 63 -6.36 -31.87 8.85
N TYR A 64 -5.97 -33.03 9.38
CA TYR A 64 -6.46 -34.34 8.92
C TYR A 64 -7.01 -35.18 10.10
N PRO A 65 -8.21 -34.89 10.61
CA PRO A 65 -8.76 -35.57 11.79
C PRO A 65 -8.96 -37.09 11.63
N GLN A 66 -9.02 -37.59 10.40
CA GLN A 66 -9.15 -39.02 10.07
C GLN A 66 -7.80 -39.76 9.99
N ALA A 67 -6.69 -39.02 9.88
CA ALA A 67 -5.35 -39.56 9.90
C ALA A 67 -4.91 -39.92 11.33
N GLN A 68 -3.79 -40.63 11.48
CA GLN A 68 -3.19 -40.88 12.80
C GLN A 68 -1.83 -40.22 12.89
N ALA A 69 -1.60 -39.45 13.95
CA ALA A 69 -0.30 -38.88 14.27
C ALA A 69 0.26 -39.54 15.52
N VAL A 70 1.51 -40.01 15.44
CA VAL A 70 2.20 -40.68 16.54
C VAL A 70 3.54 -40.02 16.76
N GLY A 71 3.85 -39.66 18.01
CA GLY A 71 5.14 -39.14 18.42
C GLY A 71 5.83 -40.07 19.41
N ILE A 72 7.14 -40.25 19.27
CA ILE A 72 7.98 -40.99 20.22
C ILE A 72 9.12 -40.07 20.65
N ASP A 73 9.32 -39.91 21.95
CA ASP A 73 10.45 -39.18 22.52
C ASP A 73 10.95 -39.84 23.82
N ALA A 74 12.23 -39.68 24.16
CA ALA A 74 12.79 -40.25 25.38
C ALA A 74 12.35 -39.47 26.64
N SER A 75 11.91 -38.21 26.50
CA SER A 75 11.55 -37.35 27.62
C SER A 75 10.10 -37.53 28.07
N GLU A 76 9.92 -38.13 29.26
CA GLU A 76 8.60 -38.28 29.88
C GLU A 76 7.91 -36.92 30.15
N ALA A 77 8.68 -35.91 30.53
CA ALA A 77 8.16 -34.57 30.83
C ALA A 77 7.59 -33.88 29.57
N LEU A 78 8.31 -33.96 28.44
CA LEU A 78 7.85 -33.37 27.18
C LEU A 78 6.61 -34.10 26.64
N ILE A 79 6.58 -35.43 26.72
CA ILE A 79 5.43 -36.23 26.28
C ILE A 79 4.18 -35.93 27.12
N ALA A 80 4.33 -35.76 28.45
CA ALA A 80 3.22 -35.37 29.31
C ALA A 80 2.67 -33.97 28.96
N GLN A 81 3.56 -32.99 28.75
CA GLN A 81 3.19 -31.63 28.32
C GLN A 81 2.48 -31.62 26.95
N GLY A 82 3.02 -32.39 26.00
CA GLY A 82 2.46 -32.58 24.67
C GLY A 82 1.07 -33.19 24.69
N THR A 83 0.88 -34.23 25.50
CA THR A 83 -0.40 -34.94 25.64
C THR A 83 -1.49 -34.02 26.19
N GLU A 84 -1.16 -33.18 27.18
CA GLU A 84 -2.08 -32.15 27.70
C GLU A 84 -2.43 -31.13 26.62
N THR A 85 -1.42 -30.66 25.88
CA THR A 85 -1.61 -29.67 24.80
C THR A 85 -2.48 -30.22 23.67
N ALA A 86 -2.26 -31.46 23.24
CA ALA A 86 -3.07 -32.13 22.24
C ALA A 86 -4.54 -32.24 22.67
N ARG A 87 -4.80 -32.59 23.94
CA ARG A 87 -6.15 -32.64 24.50
C ARG A 87 -6.82 -31.27 24.50
N ARG A 88 -6.13 -30.23 24.97
CA ARG A 88 -6.63 -28.85 25.02
C ARG A 88 -6.97 -28.30 23.63
N LEU A 89 -6.18 -28.65 22.61
CA LEU A 89 -6.39 -28.21 21.23
C LEU A 89 -7.34 -29.12 20.43
N GLY A 90 -7.82 -30.22 21.01
CA GLY A 90 -8.78 -31.12 20.36
C GLY A 90 -8.16 -32.08 19.32
N ALA A 91 -6.85 -32.32 19.36
CA ALA A 91 -6.16 -33.24 18.47
C ALA A 91 -6.31 -34.71 18.94
N ALA A 92 -7.53 -35.25 18.85
CA ALA A 92 -7.86 -36.59 19.36
C ALA A 92 -7.13 -37.74 18.62
N ASN A 93 -6.61 -37.48 17.44
CA ASN A 93 -5.87 -38.42 16.60
C ASN A 93 -4.34 -38.34 16.78
N LEU A 94 -3.85 -37.57 17.76
CA LEU A 94 -2.44 -37.49 18.15
C LEU A 94 -2.17 -38.33 19.40
N ALA A 95 -1.27 -39.30 19.30
CA ALA A 95 -0.79 -40.12 20.41
C ALA A 95 0.72 -39.94 20.61
N LEU A 96 1.15 -39.72 21.84
CA LEU A 96 2.56 -39.49 22.20
C LEU A 96 3.02 -40.59 23.17
N TYR A 97 4.21 -41.15 22.93
CA TYR A 97 4.78 -42.26 23.70
C TYR A 97 6.20 -41.94 24.18
N VAL A 98 6.50 -42.36 25.42
CA VAL A 98 7.85 -42.28 25.98
C VAL A 98 8.65 -43.51 25.55
N GLY A 99 9.83 -43.31 24.97
CA GLY A 99 10.75 -44.39 24.62
C GLY A 99 11.68 -44.07 23.45
N LEU A 100 12.48 -45.04 23.05
CA LEU A 100 13.30 -44.98 21.85
C LEU A 100 12.67 -45.81 20.73
N ALA A 101 12.78 -45.35 19.48
CA ALA A 101 12.19 -46.05 18.33
C ALA A 101 12.70 -47.50 18.17
N ALA A 102 13.96 -47.76 18.53
CA ALA A 102 14.55 -49.09 18.51
C ALA A 102 13.88 -50.07 19.50
N ASP A 103 13.41 -49.57 20.64
CA ASP A 103 12.79 -50.39 21.68
C ASP A 103 11.30 -50.65 21.40
N VAL A 104 10.64 -49.68 20.76
CA VAL A 104 9.22 -49.78 20.39
C VAL A 104 9.00 -50.83 19.28
N GLY A 105 9.94 -50.98 18.35
CA GLY A 105 9.85 -51.96 17.26
C GLY A 105 8.52 -51.85 16.48
N THR A 106 7.93 -52.97 16.06
CA THR A 106 6.64 -53.00 15.33
C THR A 106 5.40 -52.96 16.22
N GLN A 107 5.52 -52.72 17.53
CA GLN A 107 4.40 -52.78 18.48
C GLN A 107 3.31 -51.74 18.20
N LEU A 108 3.69 -50.56 17.68
CA LEU A 108 2.75 -49.51 17.26
C LEU A 108 2.24 -49.70 15.81
N GLY A 109 2.61 -50.81 15.17
CA GLY A 109 2.34 -51.10 13.76
C GLY A 109 3.24 -50.31 12.81
N ARG A 110 2.84 -50.26 11.53
CA ARG A 110 3.59 -49.58 10.46
C ARG A 110 3.02 -48.20 10.11
N PHE A 111 3.86 -47.33 9.59
CA PHE A 111 3.58 -45.93 9.31
C PHE A 111 3.91 -45.56 7.87
N ASP A 112 3.09 -44.69 7.30
CA ASP A 112 3.19 -44.25 5.91
C ASP A 112 4.16 -43.08 5.75
N TYR A 113 4.34 -42.30 6.81
CA TYR A 113 5.36 -41.26 6.88
C TYR A 113 6.11 -41.40 8.20
N VAL A 114 7.40 -41.69 8.15
CA VAL A 114 8.28 -41.70 9.32
C VAL A 114 9.19 -40.48 9.22
N ILE A 115 9.27 -39.67 10.26
CA ILE A 115 9.92 -38.37 10.24
C ILE A 115 10.92 -38.31 11.39
N VAL A 116 12.19 -38.09 11.04
CA VAL A 116 13.29 -37.92 11.99
C VAL A 116 13.95 -36.58 11.74
N THR A 117 13.87 -35.69 12.73
CA THR A 117 14.34 -34.29 12.64
C THR A 117 15.38 -33.97 13.72
N GLY A 118 16.56 -33.52 13.29
CA GLY A 118 17.63 -33.01 14.14
C GLY A 118 18.26 -34.01 15.11
N LEU A 119 18.01 -35.31 14.93
CA LEU A 119 18.50 -36.35 15.84
C LEU A 119 19.72 -37.11 15.26
N TYR A 120 19.66 -37.52 13.99
CA TYR A 120 20.57 -38.51 13.41
C TYR A 120 22.06 -38.17 13.57
N SER A 121 22.45 -36.95 13.19
CA SER A 121 23.86 -36.53 13.25
C SER A 121 24.42 -36.47 14.66
N TYR A 122 23.60 -36.47 15.70
CA TYR A 122 24.05 -36.36 17.09
C TYR A 122 24.07 -37.71 17.82
N LEU A 123 23.64 -38.78 17.15
CA LEU A 123 23.71 -40.14 17.68
C LEU A 123 25.11 -40.75 17.45
N ALA A 124 25.51 -41.66 18.34
CA ALA A 124 26.65 -42.54 18.10
C ALA A 124 26.37 -43.49 16.92
N ALA A 125 27.42 -44.03 16.29
CA ALA A 125 27.30 -44.84 15.07
C ALA A 125 26.38 -46.07 15.24
N GLU A 126 26.46 -46.76 16.38
CA GLU A 126 25.60 -47.91 16.69
C GLU A 126 24.12 -47.49 16.81
N ALA A 127 23.86 -46.34 17.42
CA ALA A 127 22.52 -45.78 17.57
C ALA A 127 21.96 -45.24 16.23
N GLN A 128 22.80 -44.67 15.37
CA GLN A 128 22.43 -44.29 13.99
C GLN A 128 21.96 -45.51 13.19
N GLN A 129 22.70 -46.62 13.27
CA GLN A 129 22.33 -47.86 12.59
C GLN A 129 21.04 -48.46 13.15
N ALA A 130 20.90 -48.52 14.48
CA ALA A 130 19.69 -49.02 15.13
C ALA A 130 18.45 -48.17 14.77
N LEU A 131 18.60 -46.84 14.72
CA LEU A 131 17.54 -45.92 14.29
C LEU A 131 17.10 -46.20 12.85
N LEU A 132 18.03 -46.33 11.90
CA LEU A 132 17.69 -46.63 10.50
C LEU A 132 17.00 -47.99 10.34
N GLN A 133 17.45 -49.01 11.07
CA GLN A 133 16.81 -50.33 11.10
C GLN A 133 15.38 -50.26 11.67
N ALA A 134 15.19 -49.53 12.76
CA ALA A 134 13.86 -49.30 13.34
C ALA A 134 12.94 -48.58 12.34
N CYS A 135 13.43 -47.50 11.71
CA CYS A 135 12.68 -46.77 10.68
C CYS A 135 12.27 -47.69 9.52
N ALA A 136 13.16 -48.56 9.04
CA ALA A 136 12.86 -49.50 7.97
C ALA A 136 11.76 -50.51 8.35
N GLN A 137 11.78 -51.03 9.59
CA GLN A 137 10.76 -51.98 10.09
C GLN A 137 9.40 -51.31 10.33
N LEU A 138 9.42 -50.05 10.75
CA LEU A 138 8.24 -49.22 11.00
C LEU A 138 7.59 -48.71 9.70
N LEU A 139 8.28 -48.77 8.56
CA LEU A 139 7.76 -48.26 7.30
C LEU A 139 6.68 -49.17 6.71
N SER A 140 5.57 -48.59 6.27
CA SER A 140 4.56 -49.29 5.48
C SER A 140 5.11 -49.58 4.06
N PRO A 141 4.50 -50.50 3.29
CA PRO A 141 4.96 -50.79 1.93
C PRO A 141 5.02 -49.55 1.02
N LEU A 142 4.06 -48.62 1.18
CA LEU A 142 4.03 -47.35 0.45
C LEU A 142 4.67 -46.18 1.22
N GLY A 143 5.37 -46.47 2.33
CA GLY A 143 5.82 -45.46 3.26
C GLY A 143 7.06 -44.69 2.78
N ILE A 144 7.17 -43.44 3.27
CA ILE A 144 8.29 -42.54 3.03
C ILE A 144 8.94 -42.18 4.37
N LEU A 145 10.26 -42.33 4.46
CA LEU A 145 11.06 -41.89 5.59
C LEU A 145 11.70 -40.54 5.25
N TYR A 146 11.48 -39.53 6.08
CA TYR A 146 12.27 -38.31 6.12
C TYR A 146 13.34 -38.41 7.19
N LEU A 147 14.57 -38.04 6.82
CA LEU A 147 15.71 -37.98 7.71
C LEU A 147 16.58 -36.78 7.32
N ASP A 148 16.80 -35.86 8.26
CA ASP A 148 17.79 -34.81 8.06
C ASP A 148 19.11 -35.05 8.79
N CYS A 149 20.19 -34.53 8.20
CA CYS A 149 21.55 -34.80 8.66
C CYS A 149 22.54 -33.76 8.14
N HIS A 150 23.61 -33.56 8.92
CA HIS A 150 24.79 -32.81 8.53
C HIS A 150 25.68 -33.67 7.63
N VAL A 151 26.15 -33.10 6.52
CA VAL A 151 26.94 -33.82 5.51
C VAL A 151 28.18 -33.05 5.06
N TYR A 152 29.19 -33.79 4.60
CA TYR A 152 30.41 -33.24 4.01
C TYR A 152 30.25 -32.88 2.53
N PRO A 153 31.01 -31.86 2.05
CA PRO A 153 32.09 -31.16 2.77
C PRO A 153 31.62 -29.98 3.63
N GLY A 154 30.40 -29.47 3.45
CA GLY A 154 29.98 -28.20 4.05
C GLY A 154 30.00 -28.21 5.58
N ALA A 155 29.67 -29.35 6.21
CA ALA A 155 29.67 -29.48 7.67
C ALA A 155 31.07 -29.42 8.32
N LYS A 156 32.17 -29.38 7.55
CA LYS A 156 33.52 -29.21 8.11
C LYS A 156 33.71 -27.90 8.87
N SER A 157 32.95 -26.86 8.54
CA SER A 157 32.96 -25.61 9.31
C SER A 157 32.47 -25.81 10.76
N LEU A 158 31.50 -26.71 10.98
CA LEU A 158 31.02 -27.03 12.33
C LEU A 158 32.10 -27.71 13.16
N GLU A 159 32.89 -28.59 12.56
CA GLU A 159 34.01 -29.24 13.26
C GLU A 159 35.07 -28.22 13.67
N VAL A 160 35.45 -27.30 12.77
CA VAL A 160 36.44 -26.27 13.09
C VAL A 160 35.98 -25.40 14.27
N VAL A 161 34.71 -25.00 14.28
CA VAL A 161 34.16 -24.20 15.39
C VAL A 161 34.05 -25.03 16.67
N ARG A 162 33.58 -26.28 16.58
CA ARG A 162 33.51 -27.22 17.70
C ARG A 162 34.89 -27.42 18.33
N ASP A 163 35.90 -27.70 17.52
CA ASP A 163 37.26 -27.96 17.98
C ASP A 163 37.84 -26.73 18.67
N ALA A 164 37.52 -25.52 18.20
CA ALA A 164 37.88 -24.28 18.88
C ALA A 164 37.17 -24.12 20.24
N ILE A 165 35.87 -24.44 20.33
CA ILE A 165 35.11 -24.47 21.59
C ILE A 165 35.74 -25.47 22.57
N MET A 166 36.01 -26.69 22.10
CA MET A 166 36.59 -27.77 22.92
C MET A 166 38.02 -27.43 23.38
N LEU A 167 38.82 -26.80 22.52
CA LEU A 167 40.17 -26.35 22.86
C LEU A 167 40.14 -25.28 23.96
N HIS A 168 39.24 -24.30 23.86
CA HIS A 168 39.10 -23.25 24.88
C HIS A 168 38.46 -23.80 26.17
N GLY A 169 37.56 -24.78 26.05
CA GLY A 169 36.83 -25.42 27.14
C GLY A 169 37.58 -26.56 27.83
N HIS A 170 38.79 -26.91 27.39
CA HIS A 170 39.51 -28.12 27.84
C HIS A 170 39.73 -28.21 29.36
N ALA A 171 39.81 -27.07 30.05
CA ALA A 171 40.00 -27.00 31.51
C ALA A 171 38.69 -26.85 32.31
N ALA A 172 37.53 -26.77 31.64
CA ALA A 172 36.24 -26.61 32.30
C ALA A 172 35.89 -27.85 33.13
N GLN A 173 35.53 -27.66 34.39
CA GLN A 173 35.18 -28.76 35.31
C GLN A 173 33.67 -28.96 35.43
N ASN A 174 32.87 -28.03 34.91
CA ASN A 174 31.42 -28.08 34.93
C ASN A 174 30.80 -27.43 33.68
N ASP A 175 29.52 -27.70 33.47
CA ASP A 175 28.74 -27.25 32.31
C ASP A 175 28.61 -25.72 32.22
N THR A 176 28.72 -25.02 33.37
CA THR A 176 28.68 -23.54 33.40
C THR A 176 29.99 -22.95 32.88
N GLU A 177 31.13 -23.48 33.31
CA GLU A 177 32.45 -23.11 32.80
C GLU A 177 32.60 -23.45 31.31
N LEU A 178 32.08 -24.60 30.88
CA LEU A 178 32.08 -25.00 29.47
C LEU A 178 31.27 -24.03 28.60
N ARG A 179 30.07 -23.63 29.04
CA ARG A 179 29.25 -22.62 28.33
C ARG A 179 29.89 -21.23 28.29
N GLN A 180 30.51 -20.79 29.38
CA GLN A 180 31.24 -19.51 29.42
C GLN A 180 32.44 -19.53 28.47
N SER A 181 33.19 -20.63 28.47
CA SER A 181 34.31 -20.84 27.56
C SER A 181 33.84 -20.92 26.09
N ALA A 182 32.75 -21.62 25.82
CA ALA A 182 32.17 -21.67 24.48
C ALA A 182 31.74 -20.28 23.98
N ALA A 183 31.10 -19.46 24.82
CA ALA A 183 30.73 -18.09 24.46
C ALA A 183 31.97 -17.22 24.11
N ALA A 184 33.06 -17.37 24.86
CA ALA A 184 34.32 -16.68 24.58
C ALA A 184 34.96 -17.14 23.25
N ALA A 185 34.98 -18.46 23.00
CA ALA A 185 35.48 -19.04 21.75
C ALA A 185 34.65 -18.59 20.53
N LEU A 186 33.33 -18.48 20.68
CA LEU A 186 32.41 -18.05 19.62
C LEU A 186 32.61 -16.58 19.22
N ALA A 187 32.98 -15.71 20.17
CA ALA A 187 33.28 -14.30 19.88
C ALA A 187 34.45 -14.12 18.89
N LEU A 188 35.43 -15.04 18.87
CA LEU A 188 36.52 -15.04 17.89
C LEU A 188 35.99 -15.08 16.46
N PHE A 189 34.98 -15.91 16.19
CA PHE A 189 34.41 -16.10 14.86
C PHE A 189 33.49 -14.95 14.43
N ARG A 190 33.05 -14.11 15.37
CA ARG A 190 32.21 -12.93 15.07
C ARG A 190 33.07 -11.69 14.85
N ASP A 191 33.97 -11.43 15.78
CA ASP A 191 34.66 -10.13 15.90
C ASP A 191 36.18 -10.22 15.68
N GLY A 192 36.74 -11.44 15.73
CA GLY A 192 38.20 -11.67 15.77
C GLY A 192 38.79 -12.30 14.52
N MET A 193 38.02 -12.54 13.46
CA MET A 193 38.55 -13.12 12.22
C MET A 193 39.23 -12.10 11.33
N ALA A 194 40.35 -12.49 10.71
CA ALA A 194 41.00 -11.67 9.69
C ALA A 194 40.06 -11.43 8.50
N ALA A 195 39.96 -10.18 8.04
CA ALA A 195 39.09 -9.79 6.92
C ALA A 195 39.38 -10.55 5.61
N ALA A 196 40.61 -11.07 5.44
CA ALA A 196 41.03 -11.84 4.28
C ALA A 196 40.82 -13.37 4.42
N ASN A 197 40.22 -13.85 5.52
CA ASN A 197 39.97 -15.28 5.72
C ASN A 197 38.93 -15.78 4.69
N PRO A 198 39.29 -16.69 3.76
CA PRO A 198 38.38 -17.18 2.73
C PRO A 198 37.19 -17.98 3.28
N HIS A 199 37.27 -18.46 4.53
CA HIS A 199 36.21 -19.20 5.21
C HIS A 199 35.47 -18.38 6.27
N GLY A 200 35.74 -17.07 6.36
CA GLY A 200 35.19 -16.24 7.43
C GLY A 200 33.66 -16.31 7.52
N ALA A 201 32.95 -16.15 6.40
CA ALA A 201 31.49 -16.18 6.40
C ALA A 201 30.90 -17.52 6.84
N THR A 202 31.47 -18.66 6.41
CA THR A 202 30.97 -19.99 6.76
C THR A 202 31.28 -20.37 8.22
N LEU A 203 32.43 -19.95 8.74
CA LEU A 203 32.79 -20.15 10.15
C LEU A 203 31.94 -19.28 11.08
N ALA A 204 31.68 -18.02 10.71
CA ALA A 204 30.77 -17.15 11.45
C ALA A 204 29.34 -17.74 11.52
N ALA A 205 28.85 -18.32 10.41
CA ALA A 205 27.55 -18.97 10.38
C ALA A 205 27.50 -20.22 11.29
N ALA A 206 28.55 -21.06 11.27
CA ALA A 206 28.69 -22.19 12.17
C ALA A 206 28.75 -21.76 13.65
N ALA A 207 29.47 -20.68 13.97
CA ALA A 207 29.52 -20.11 15.30
C ALA A 207 28.13 -19.64 15.79
N ALA A 208 27.37 -18.93 14.94
CA ALA A 208 26.01 -18.53 15.28
C ALA A 208 25.04 -19.72 15.47
N GLN A 209 25.35 -20.90 14.92
CA GLN A 209 24.60 -22.12 15.18
C GLN A 209 24.91 -22.68 16.58
N PHE A 210 26.18 -22.80 16.95
CA PHE A 210 26.58 -23.24 18.30
C PHE A 210 26.12 -22.26 19.39
N GLU A 211 26.17 -20.95 19.14
CA GLU A 211 25.71 -19.93 20.10
C GLU A 211 24.23 -20.13 20.45
N ARG A 212 23.39 -20.40 19.44
CA ARG A 212 21.97 -20.70 19.66
C ARG A 212 21.78 -22.03 20.40
N ALA A 213 22.46 -23.09 19.94
CA ALA A 213 22.28 -24.42 20.50
C ALA A 213 22.75 -24.53 21.96
N LEU A 214 23.84 -23.83 22.34
CA LEU A 214 24.35 -23.81 23.71
C LEU A 214 23.55 -22.88 24.65
N GLY A 215 22.86 -21.89 24.07
CA GLY A 215 21.98 -20.96 24.79
C GLY A 215 20.64 -21.58 25.18
N ASP A 216 20.20 -22.64 24.49
CA ASP A 216 18.97 -23.35 24.82
C ASP A 216 19.19 -24.36 25.96
N LYS A 217 18.73 -24.00 27.17
CA LYS A 217 18.80 -24.87 28.34
C LYS A 217 17.88 -26.09 28.27
N ALA A 218 16.97 -26.14 27.30
CA ALA A 218 16.04 -27.24 27.06
C ALA A 218 16.48 -28.16 25.89
N ALA A 219 17.66 -27.93 25.30
CA ALA A 219 18.18 -28.76 24.22
C ALA A 219 18.26 -30.24 24.64
N ALA A 220 17.51 -31.09 23.93
CA ALA A 220 17.43 -32.53 24.22
C ALA A 220 18.71 -33.31 23.85
N VAL A 221 19.64 -32.68 23.12
CA VAL A 221 20.84 -33.32 22.58
C VAL A 221 22.06 -32.42 22.77
N ASP A 222 23.22 -33.01 23.07
CA ASP A 222 24.49 -32.28 23.20
C ASP A 222 24.90 -31.68 21.84
N PRO A 223 24.94 -30.35 21.70
CA PRO A 223 25.29 -29.71 20.43
C PRO A 223 26.72 -30.03 19.97
N LEU A 224 27.64 -30.37 20.89
CA LEU A 224 29.02 -30.72 20.57
C LEU A 224 29.17 -32.16 20.04
N ALA A 225 28.16 -33.01 20.24
CA ALA A 225 28.14 -34.40 19.79
C ALA A 225 27.83 -34.57 18.29
N CYS A 226 27.70 -33.48 17.52
CA CYS A 226 27.41 -33.55 16.08
C CYS A 226 28.52 -34.31 15.31
N ASN A 227 28.14 -35.39 14.65
CA ASN A 227 28.99 -36.27 13.84
C ASN A 227 28.50 -36.27 12.38
N PRO A 228 28.95 -35.33 11.54
CA PRO A 228 28.64 -35.32 10.11
C PRO A 228 29.33 -36.48 9.39
N SER A 229 28.73 -36.96 8.29
CA SER A 229 29.28 -38.00 7.43
C SER A 229 29.30 -37.57 5.96
N TYR A 230 30.02 -38.31 5.11
CA TYR A 230 29.75 -38.19 3.67
C TYR A 230 28.35 -38.77 3.37
N PHE A 231 27.66 -38.21 2.39
CA PHE A 231 26.34 -38.68 1.98
C PHE A 231 26.38 -40.13 1.47
N VAL A 232 27.45 -40.53 0.78
CA VAL A 232 27.63 -41.92 0.32
C VAL A 232 27.75 -42.92 1.47
N GLU A 233 28.32 -42.51 2.61
CA GLU A 233 28.42 -43.36 3.82
C GLU A 233 27.04 -43.56 4.44
N LEU A 234 26.29 -42.47 4.60
CA LEU A 234 24.89 -42.51 5.04
C LEU A 234 24.05 -43.41 4.14
N ALA A 235 24.16 -43.24 2.82
CA ALA A 235 23.44 -44.08 1.86
C ALA A 235 23.82 -45.57 1.97
N GLY A 236 25.09 -45.87 2.25
CA GLY A 236 25.54 -47.24 2.53
C GLY A 236 24.91 -47.83 3.77
N VAL A 237 24.88 -47.10 4.89
CA VAL A 237 24.25 -47.55 6.14
C VAL A 237 22.73 -47.71 5.98
N ALA A 238 22.08 -46.78 5.29
CA ALA A 238 20.64 -46.86 4.99
C ALA A 238 20.31 -48.09 4.11
N ALA A 239 21.11 -48.37 3.09
CA ALA A 239 20.95 -49.56 2.25
C ALA A 239 21.09 -50.87 3.06
N GLN A 240 22.03 -50.93 4.02
CA GLN A 240 22.16 -52.08 4.93
C GLN A 240 20.94 -52.26 5.84
N ALA A 241 20.23 -51.19 6.16
CA ALA A 241 18.97 -51.23 6.91
C ALA A 241 17.74 -51.58 6.03
N GLY A 242 17.91 -51.76 4.71
CA GLY A 242 16.81 -52.06 3.79
C GLY A 242 16.11 -50.82 3.24
N LEU A 243 16.78 -49.67 3.20
CA LEU A 243 16.25 -48.41 2.68
C LEU A 243 16.98 -47.98 1.39
N ALA A 244 16.21 -47.59 0.38
CA ALA A 244 16.71 -46.93 -0.82
C ALA A 244 16.58 -45.41 -0.70
N TYR A 245 17.53 -44.69 -1.32
CA TYR A 245 17.47 -43.24 -1.44
C TYR A 245 16.44 -42.84 -2.50
N LEU A 246 15.46 -42.02 -2.12
CA LEU A 246 14.46 -41.47 -3.05
C LEU A 246 14.93 -40.14 -3.63
N GLY A 247 15.42 -39.24 -2.79
CA GLY A 247 15.74 -37.87 -3.14
C GLY A 247 15.76 -36.95 -1.91
N ASP A 248 15.66 -35.65 -2.11
CA ASP A 248 15.61 -34.66 -1.02
C ASP A 248 14.21 -34.03 -0.91
N ALA A 249 13.77 -33.68 0.30
CA ALA A 249 12.49 -33.01 0.58
C ALA A 249 12.38 -31.63 -0.11
N GLN A 250 13.51 -31.11 -0.60
CA GLN A 250 13.60 -29.99 -1.52
C GLN A 250 14.12 -30.49 -2.88
N PRO A 251 13.24 -30.93 -3.79
CA PRO A 251 13.66 -31.56 -5.04
C PRO A 251 14.58 -30.70 -5.90
N LEU A 252 14.38 -29.38 -5.92
CA LEU A 252 15.24 -28.44 -6.67
C LEU A 252 16.69 -28.41 -6.16
N SER A 253 16.95 -28.85 -4.92
CA SER A 253 18.31 -28.95 -4.37
C SER A 253 19.14 -30.08 -4.97
N GLU A 254 18.49 -31.00 -5.67
CA GLU A 254 19.15 -32.13 -6.34
C GLU A 254 19.35 -31.92 -7.83
N LEU A 255 18.82 -30.82 -8.38
CA LEU A 255 18.96 -30.46 -9.79
C LEU A 255 20.24 -29.65 -9.98
N PRO A 256 21.26 -30.19 -10.68
CA PRO A 256 22.51 -29.45 -10.92
C PRO A 256 22.29 -28.14 -11.68
N LEU A 257 21.27 -28.09 -12.54
CA LEU A 257 20.92 -26.91 -13.33
C LEU A 257 20.47 -25.73 -12.45
N SER A 258 19.90 -25.99 -11.27
CA SER A 258 19.54 -24.95 -10.30
C SER A 258 20.76 -24.21 -9.74
N PHE A 259 21.97 -24.77 -9.89
CA PHE A 259 23.24 -24.15 -9.51
C PHE A 259 24.06 -23.66 -10.72
N GLY A 260 23.45 -23.64 -11.90
CA GLY A 260 24.04 -23.12 -13.13
C GLY A 260 24.51 -24.19 -14.11
N GLN A 261 24.57 -23.81 -15.39
CA GLN A 261 24.93 -24.72 -16.50
C GLN A 261 26.31 -25.36 -16.32
N GLY A 262 27.28 -24.62 -15.76
CA GLY A 262 28.62 -25.13 -15.50
C GLY A 262 28.64 -26.29 -14.50
N VAL A 263 27.87 -26.20 -13.41
CA VAL A 263 27.72 -27.29 -12.43
C VAL A 263 27.06 -28.49 -13.11
N SER A 264 25.98 -28.26 -13.85
CA SER A 264 25.24 -29.32 -14.55
C SER A 264 26.09 -30.11 -15.56
N LEU A 265 26.87 -29.42 -16.40
CA LEU A 265 27.69 -30.06 -17.42
C LEU A 265 28.84 -30.86 -16.80
N ASN A 266 29.59 -30.27 -15.87
CA ASN A 266 30.75 -30.93 -15.25
C ASN A 266 30.33 -32.14 -14.40
N LEU A 267 29.24 -32.01 -13.64
CA LEU A 267 28.72 -33.13 -12.85
C LEU A 267 28.31 -34.31 -13.76
N SER A 268 27.66 -34.01 -14.89
CA SER A 268 27.24 -35.03 -15.86
C SER A 268 28.43 -35.79 -16.46
N LEU A 269 29.56 -35.10 -16.69
CA LEU A 269 30.79 -35.72 -17.19
C LEU A 269 31.51 -36.54 -16.10
N MET A 270 31.69 -35.98 -14.91
CA MET A 270 32.42 -36.62 -13.81
C MET A 270 31.72 -37.87 -13.26
N ALA A 271 30.39 -37.82 -13.18
CA ALA A 271 29.59 -38.86 -12.55
C ALA A 271 28.84 -39.73 -13.58
N MET A 272 29.35 -39.79 -14.82
CA MET A 272 28.81 -40.65 -15.86
C MET A 272 28.90 -42.12 -15.43
N GLY A 273 27.78 -42.85 -15.50
CA GLY A 273 27.70 -44.25 -15.09
C GLY A 273 27.76 -44.51 -13.58
N GLN A 274 27.88 -43.47 -12.75
CA GLN A 274 27.89 -43.60 -11.30
C GLN A 274 26.46 -43.70 -10.73
N PRO A 275 26.25 -44.39 -9.58
CA PRO A 275 24.98 -44.39 -8.87
C PRO A 275 24.49 -42.98 -8.53
N SER A 276 23.17 -42.81 -8.37
CA SER A 276 22.55 -41.52 -8.01
C SER A 276 23.14 -40.94 -6.73
N THR A 277 23.45 -41.77 -5.73
CA THR A 277 24.02 -41.35 -4.46
C THR A 277 25.42 -40.73 -4.60
N VAL A 278 26.26 -41.30 -5.46
CA VAL A 278 27.61 -40.77 -5.77
C VAL A 278 27.51 -39.47 -6.57
N ARG A 279 26.60 -39.40 -7.54
CA ARG A 279 26.30 -38.15 -8.27
C ARG A 279 25.89 -37.02 -7.32
N GLN A 280 25.03 -37.33 -6.35
CA GLN A 280 24.56 -36.37 -5.35
C GLN A 280 25.70 -35.93 -4.40
N GLN A 281 26.61 -36.82 -4.01
CA GLN A 281 27.80 -36.44 -3.23
C GLN A 281 28.73 -35.50 -4.01
N TYR A 282 28.89 -35.68 -5.33
CA TYR A 282 29.62 -34.71 -6.15
C TYR A 282 28.92 -33.36 -6.25
N LEU A 283 27.58 -33.34 -6.26
CA LEU A 283 26.83 -32.09 -6.18
C LEU A 283 27.05 -31.39 -4.83
N ASP A 284 27.15 -32.14 -3.73
CA ASP A 284 27.47 -31.58 -2.41
C ASP A 284 28.85 -30.92 -2.40
N PHE A 285 29.84 -31.52 -3.07
CA PHE A 285 31.15 -30.88 -3.26
C PHE A 285 31.06 -29.59 -4.08
N ALA A 286 30.31 -29.61 -5.19
CA ALA A 286 30.17 -28.44 -6.06
C ALA A 286 29.43 -27.27 -5.40
N THR A 287 28.51 -27.57 -4.46
CA THR A 287 27.65 -26.57 -3.81
C THR A 287 28.06 -26.22 -2.38
N GLY A 288 29.01 -26.97 -1.80
CA GLY A 288 29.41 -26.82 -0.40
C GLY A 288 28.28 -27.19 0.57
N ARG A 289 27.43 -28.16 0.24
CA ARG A 289 26.26 -28.53 1.03
C ARG A 289 26.68 -29.02 2.42
N ALA A 290 26.11 -28.43 3.47
CA ALA A 290 26.39 -28.77 4.86
C ALA A 290 25.27 -29.60 5.52
N PHE A 291 24.08 -29.62 4.93
CA PHE A 291 22.88 -30.23 5.49
C PHE A 291 21.99 -30.82 4.39
N ARG A 292 21.45 -32.02 4.60
CA ARG A 292 20.53 -32.71 3.69
C ARG A 292 19.22 -33.04 4.41
N GLN A 293 18.14 -33.04 3.63
CA GLN A 293 16.78 -33.37 4.05
C GLN A 293 16.34 -34.60 3.25
N CYS A 294 16.91 -35.75 3.59
CA CYS A 294 16.82 -36.96 2.78
C CYS A 294 15.46 -37.63 2.87
N LEU A 295 14.96 -38.10 1.73
CA LEU A 295 13.83 -39.00 1.60
C LEU A 295 14.33 -40.40 1.30
N TRP A 296 13.80 -41.37 2.03
CA TRP A 296 14.10 -42.79 1.89
C TRP A 296 12.82 -43.60 1.82
N PHE A 297 12.91 -44.81 1.30
CA PHE A 297 11.79 -45.72 1.15
C PHE A 297 12.31 -47.16 1.08
N ALA A 298 11.41 -48.16 1.06
CA ALA A 298 11.81 -49.56 1.08
C ALA A 298 12.72 -49.93 -0.10
N GLN A 299 13.84 -50.61 0.16
CA GLN A 299 14.83 -50.99 -0.85
C GLN A 299 14.23 -51.84 -1.99
N GLU A 300 13.21 -52.65 -1.70
CA GLU A 300 12.49 -53.46 -2.68
C GLU A 300 11.80 -52.62 -3.77
N ARG A 301 11.51 -51.35 -3.46
CA ARG A 301 10.86 -50.39 -4.36
C ARG A 301 11.85 -49.52 -5.14
N ALA A 302 13.16 -49.72 -4.97
CA ALA A 302 14.19 -48.87 -5.56
C ALA A 302 14.03 -48.66 -7.08
N ALA A 303 13.47 -49.66 -7.80
CA ALA A 303 13.23 -49.59 -9.23
C ALA A 303 12.12 -48.60 -9.65
N GLU A 304 11.25 -48.17 -8.72
CA GLU A 304 10.19 -47.17 -8.99
C GLU A 304 10.74 -45.75 -9.13
N ALA A 305 11.84 -45.43 -8.45
CA ALA A 305 12.39 -44.08 -8.40
C ALA A 305 13.13 -43.70 -9.67
N GLN A 306 12.88 -42.50 -10.19
CA GLN A 306 13.52 -42.01 -11.42
C GLN A 306 14.95 -41.46 -11.19
N GLY A 307 15.39 -41.33 -9.93
CA GLY A 307 16.73 -40.88 -9.55
C GLY A 307 17.00 -39.37 -9.70
N THR A 308 16.09 -38.62 -10.35
CA THR A 308 16.05 -37.15 -10.41
C THR A 308 14.60 -36.68 -10.41
N PRO A 309 14.28 -35.50 -9.87
CA PRO A 309 12.90 -35.03 -9.83
C PRO A 309 12.41 -34.55 -11.21
N ASP A 310 11.20 -34.95 -11.56
CA ASP A 310 10.51 -34.57 -12.80
C ASP A 310 9.64 -33.32 -12.57
N LEU A 311 10.16 -32.16 -12.98
CA LEU A 311 9.45 -30.89 -12.86
C LEU A 311 8.19 -30.81 -13.73
N SER A 312 8.00 -31.70 -14.71
CA SER A 312 6.75 -31.74 -15.47
C SER A 312 5.56 -32.17 -14.59
N ARG A 313 5.81 -32.88 -13.49
CA ARG A 313 4.81 -33.30 -12.50
C ARG A 313 4.35 -32.18 -11.55
N LEU A 314 4.95 -30.98 -11.61
CA LEU A 314 4.41 -29.79 -10.93
C LEU A 314 2.95 -29.51 -11.35
N ARG A 315 2.54 -30.02 -12.50
CA ARG A 315 1.18 -29.91 -13.06
C ARG A 315 0.10 -30.62 -12.24
N ASP A 316 0.51 -31.63 -11.47
CA ASP A 316 -0.40 -32.41 -10.63
C ASP A 316 -0.55 -31.78 -9.24
N LEU A 317 0.29 -30.79 -8.93
CA LEU A 317 0.36 -30.16 -7.62
C LEU A 317 -0.57 -28.94 -7.49
N ARG A 318 -0.78 -28.58 -6.23
CA ARG A 318 -1.43 -27.35 -5.79
C ARG A 318 -0.43 -26.49 -5.05
N PHE A 319 -0.61 -25.17 -5.10
CA PHE A 319 0.32 -24.18 -4.55
C PHE A 319 -0.39 -23.18 -3.65
N ALA A 320 0.27 -22.70 -2.60
CA ALA A 320 -0.23 -21.63 -1.73
C ALA A 320 0.90 -20.68 -1.34
N THR A 321 0.60 -19.40 -1.14
CA THR A 321 1.59 -18.43 -0.65
C THR A 321 0.95 -17.37 0.25
N GLY A 322 1.59 -17.08 1.37
CA GLY A 322 1.21 -15.97 2.27
C GLY A 322 1.85 -14.63 1.89
N LEU A 323 2.34 -14.49 0.66
CA LEU A 323 2.91 -13.25 0.16
C LEU A 323 1.83 -12.17 0.02
N ILE A 324 2.05 -11.03 0.67
CA ILE A 324 1.25 -9.83 0.51
C ILE A 324 2.02 -8.79 -0.30
N ARG A 325 1.34 -8.16 -1.25
CA ARG A 325 1.93 -7.12 -2.08
C ARG A 325 2.08 -5.83 -1.27
N LEU A 326 3.31 -5.35 -1.16
CA LEU A 326 3.59 -4.05 -0.54
C LEU A 326 3.26 -2.92 -1.52
N ALA A 327 2.99 -1.74 -0.97
CA ALA A 327 3.09 -0.52 -1.77
C ALA A 327 4.54 -0.39 -2.27
N ALA A 328 4.74 0.15 -3.47
CA ALA A 328 6.05 0.14 -4.14
C ALA A 328 7.17 0.88 -3.36
N GLN A 329 6.85 1.61 -2.28
CA GLN A 329 7.77 2.23 -1.32
C GLN A 329 9.07 2.78 -1.95
N GLY A 330 8.98 3.41 -3.12
CA GLY A 330 10.15 4.07 -3.68
C GLY A 330 11.05 3.30 -4.59
N GLN A 331 10.79 2.02 -4.85
CA GLN A 331 11.72 1.25 -5.66
C GLN A 331 11.11 1.01 -7.05
N GLU A 332 11.77 1.51 -8.10
CA GLU A 332 11.57 1.07 -9.50
C GLU A 332 12.08 -0.37 -9.69
N GLN A 333 11.76 -1.28 -8.75
CA GLN A 333 12.26 -2.65 -8.72
C GLN A 333 11.17 -3.69 -9.02
N GLY A 334 10.00 -3.24 -9.52
CA GLY A 334 8.89 -4.13 -9.84
C GLY A 334 7.97 -4.35 -8.63
N ALA A 335 7.11 -5.35 -8.69
CA ALA A 335 6.20 -5.66 -7.60
C ALA A 335 6.94 -6.31 -6.44
N THR A 336 6.86 -5.69 -5.26
CA THR A 336 7.43 -6.20 -4.00
C THR A 336 6.37 -6.94 -3.20
N TYR A 337 6.71 -8.15 -2.76
CA TYR A 337 5.89 -8.97 -1.88
C TYR A 337 6.67 -9.36 -0.64
N VAL A 338 5.96 -9.56 0.47
CA VAL A 338 6.53 -10.08 1.72
C VAL A 338 5.55 -11.04 2.39
N ASN A 339 6.02 -12.10 3.03
CA ASN A 339 5.17 -12.96 3.86
C ASN A 339 5.32 -12.60 5.35
N HIS A 340 4.59 -13.28 6.24
CA HIS A 340 4.68 -13.02 7.68
C HIS A 340 6.00 -13.51 8.31
N LEU A 341 6.76 -14.34 7.61
CA LEU A 341 8.09 -14.80 8.01
C LEU A 341 9.21 -13.81 7.59
N GLY A 342 8.85 -12.66 6.99
CA GLY A 342 9.81 -11.65 6.54
C GLY A 342 10.51 -11.98 5.22
N ARG A 343 10.11 -13.05 4.53
CA ARG A 343 10.67 -13.42 3.21
C ARG A 343 10.02 -12.57 2.13
N ALA A 344 10.82 -12.07 1.20
CA ALA A 344 10.37 -11.14 0.18
C ALA A 344 10.66 -11.61 -1.25
N LEU A 345 9.82 -11.16 -2.18
CA LEU A 345 10.01 -11.30 -3.63
C LEU A 345 9.93 -9.93 -4.27
N ILE A 346 10.88 -9.63 -5.15
CA ILE A 346 10.88 -8.43 -5.97
C ILE A 346 10.94 -8.90 -7.42
N THR A 347 9.94 -8.55 -8.23
CA THR A 347 9.85 -9.02 -9.62
C THR A 347 9.23 -7.99 -10.56
N HIS A 348 9.81 -7.86 -11.75
CA HIS A 348 9.25 -7.09 -12.86
C HIS A 348 8.44 -7.96 -13.83
N GLU A 349 8.46 -9.28 -13.66
CA GLU A 349 7.80 -10.21 -14.58
C GLU A 349 6.30 -10.22 -14.34
N ALA A 350 5.53 -9.75 -15.33
CA ALA A 350 4.07 -9.65 -15.24
C ALA A 350 3.38 -11.01 -14.98
N ASP A 351 3.97 -12.12 -15.42
CA ASP A 351 3.45 -13.46 -15.19
C ASP A 351 3.63 -13.90 -13.74
N VAL A 352 4.81 -13.65 -13.15
CA VAL A 352 5.08 -13.92 -11.74
C VAL A 352 4.15 -13.10 -10.85
N VAL A 353 3.95 -11.81 -11.17
CA VAL A 353 2.97 -10.95 -10.48
C VAL A 353 1.58 -11.56 -10.50
N THR A 354 1.15 -12.08 -11.66
CA THR A 354 -0.19 -12.71 -11.80
C THR A 354 -0.32 -13.94 -10.93
N VAL A 355 0.68 -14.82 -10.95
CA VAL A 355 0.67 -16.06 -10.18
C VAL A 355 0.65 -15.75 -8.68
N VAL A 356 1.48 -14.81 -8.23
CA VAL A 356 1.53 -14.43 -6.81
C VAL A 356 0.26 -13.72 -6.36
N ASP A 357 -0.27 -12.75 -7.11
CA ASP A 357 -1.53 -12.07 -6.77
C ASP A 357 -2.71 -13.09 -6.73
N THR A 358 -2.74 -14.06 -7.66
CA THR A 358 -3.75 -15.14 -7.66
C THR A 358 -3.67 -16.00 -6.40
N LEU A 359 -2.47 -16.44 -6.03
CA LEU A 359 -2.24 -17.24 -4.83
C LEU A 359 -2.51 -16.43 -3.55
N ALA A 360 -2.20 -15.13 -3.54
CA ALA A 360 -2.46 -14.23 -2.40
C ALA A 360 -3.96 -14.01 -2.17
N HIS A 361 -4.79 -14.06 -3.23
CA HIS A 361 -6.24 -14.09 -3.08
C HIS A 361 -6.69 -15.37 -2.38
N ALA A 362 -6.20 -16.51 -2.87
CA ALA A 362 -6.52 -17.85 -2.37
C ALA A 362 -6.06 -18.13 -0.93
N TRP A 363 -4.99 -17.48 -0.48
CA TRP A 363 -4.39 -17.71 0.82
C TRP A 363 -5.41 -17.64 1.97
N PRO A 364 -5.47 -18.65 2.86
CA PRO A 364 -4.50 -19.75 3.04
C PRO A 364 -4.75 -21.05 2.26
N ALA A 365 -5.79 -21.11 1.43
CA ALA A 365 -6.07 -22.27 0.60
C ALA A 365 -5.04 -22.42 -0.53
N SER A 366 -4.82 -23.66 -0.99
CA SER A 366 -3.99 -23.92 -2.17
C SER A 366 -4.81 -23.90 -3.46
N MET A 367 -4.15 -23.55 -4.57
CA MET A 367 -4.73 -23.53 -5.91
C MET A 367 -4.04 -24.56 -6.81
N PRO A 368 -4.80 -25.34 -7.61
CA PRO A 368 -4.22 -26.30 -8.52
C PRO A 368 -3.49 -25.59 -9.66
N TYR A 369 -2.43 -26.22 -10.17
CA TYR A 369 -1.70 -25.75 -11.35
C TYR A 369 -2.64 -25.38 -12.51
N SER A 370 -3.66 -26.22 -12.77
CA SER A 370 -4.64 -26.00 -13.84
C SER A 370 -5.41 -24.68 -13.72
N THR A 371 -5.72 -24.22 -12.49
CA THR A 371 -6.37 -22.92 -12.28
C THR A 371 -5.38 -21.78 -12.51
N LEU A 372 -4.13 -21.89 -12.03
CA LEU A 372 -3.09 -20.89 -12.29
C LEU A 372 -2.81 -20.75 -13.79
N LEU A 373 -2.78 -21.87 -14.52
CA LEU A 373 -2.62 -21.89 -15.97
C LEU A 373 -3.80 -21.21 -16.67
N ALA A 374 -5.04 -21.49 -16.23
CA ALA A 374 -6.24 -20.85 -16.78
C ALA A 374 -6.22 -19.32 -16.58
N VAL A 375 -5.73 -18.84 -15.43
CA VAL A 375 -5.57 -17.40 -15.18
C VAL A 375 -4.55 -16.77 -16.13
N LEU A 376 -3.39 -17.39 -16.33
CA LEU A 376 -2.37 -16.89 -17.26
C LEU A 376 -2.86 -16.91 -18.72
N LEU A 377 -3.56 -17.97 -19.13
CA LEU A 377 -4.22 -18.05 -20.44
C LEU A 377 -5.20 -16.90 -20.65
N HIS A 378 -6.07 -16.65 -19.66
CA HIS A 378 -7.02 -15.55 -19.69
C HIS A 378 -6.32 -14.18 -19.77
N LYS A 379 -5.29 -13.97 -18.94
CA LYS A 379 -4.58 -12.70 -18.86
C LYS A 379 -3.81 -12.38 -20.15
N ASN A 380 -2.99 -13.32 -20.60
CA ASN A 380 -2.02 -13.08 -21.67
C ASN A 380 -2.64 -13.26 -23.06
N GLN A 381 -3.74 -14.02 -23.17
CA GLN A 381 -4.35 -14.40 -24.45
C GLN A 381 -3.33 -15.07 -25.38
N THR A 382 -2.50 -15.96 -24.82
CA THR A 382 -1.42 -16.68 -25.50
C THR A 382 -1.75 -18.15 -25.65
N ASP A 383 -0.97 -18.85 -26.49
CA ASP A 383 -0.99 -20.31 -26.57
C ASP A 383 -0.68 -20.96 -25.21
N GLU A 384 -1.31 -22.10 -24.96
CA GLU A 384 -1.13 -22.89 -23.73
C GLU A 384 0.32 -23.26 -23.46
N THR A 385 1.11 -23.55 -24.49
CA THR A 385 2.53 -23.90 -24.38
C THR A 385 3.35 -22.75 -23.81
N VAL A 386 3.04 -21.51 -24.22
CA VAL A 386 3.73 -20.30 -23.73
C VAL A 386 3.32 -20.02 -22.29
N ALA A 387 2.01 -20.05 -22.00
CA ALA A 387 1.49 -19.85 -20.65
C ALA A 387 2.03 -20.89 -19.66
N ARG A 388 2.16 -22.14 -20.11
CA ARG A 388 2.73 -23.25 -19.34
C ARG A 388 4.20 -23.01 -18.99
N LYS A 389 5.03 -22.62 -19.97
CA LYS A 389 6.43 -22.27 -19.72
C LYS A 389 6.58 -21.09 -18.75
N ALA A 390 5.71 -20.09 -18.87
CA ALA A 390 5.70 -18.95 -17.96
C ALA A 390 5.32 -19.39 -16.53
N LEU A 391 4.29 -20.22 -16.38
CA LEU A 391 3.87 -20.77 -15.10
C LEU A 391 4.96 -21.63 -14.45
N ASP A 392 5.57 -22.54 -15.22
CA ASP A 392 6.64 -23.42 -14.73
C ASP A 392 7.82 -22.59 -14.21
N ARG A 393 8.20 -21.52 -14.92
CA ARG A 393 9.25 -20.58 -14.48
C ARG A 393 8.85 -19.82 -13.22
N ALA A 394 7.62 -19.30 -13.16
CA ALA A 394 7.14 -18.56 -12.00
C ALA A 394 7.10 -19.44 -10.75
N LEU A 395 6.60 -20.68 -10.87
CA LEU A 395 6.58 -21.65 -9.77
C LEU A 395 8.00 -22.01 -9.36
N GLN A 396 8.88 -22.33 -10.32
CA GLN A 396 10.29 -22.62 -10.01
C GLN A 396 10.94 -21.48 -9.21
N ALA A 397 10.76 -20.23 -9.62
CA ALA A 397 11.28 -19.07 -8.90
C ALA A 397 10.75 -18.98 -7.46
N LEU A 398 9.46 -19.25 -7.24
CA LEU A 398 8.88 -19.27 -5.89
C LEU A 398 9.46 -20.41 -5.03
N LEU A 399 9.66 -21.60 -5.62
CA LEU A 399 10.18 -22.77 -4.91
C LEU A 399 11.67 -22.61 -4.54
N GLU A 400 12.49 -22.06 -5.45
CA GLU A 400 13.91 -21.76 -5.23
C GLU A 400 14.10 -20.79 -4.05
N ASN A 401 13.16 -19.86 -3.86
CA ASN A 401 13.21 -18.84 -2.83
C ASN A 401 12.42 -19.17 -1.54
N ASP A 402 11.84 -20.38 -1.42
CA ASP A 402 10.98 -20.78 -0.29
C ASP A 402 9.73 -19.92 -0.07
N LEU A 403 9.13 -19.46 -1.16
CA LEU A 403 8.02 -18.51 -1.13
C LEU A 403 6.66 -19.15 -1.37
N ALA A 404 6.60 -20.44 -1.66
CA ALA A 404 5.36 -21.17 -1.89
C ALA A 404 5.35 -22.54 -1.20
N HIS A 405 4.20 -22.84 -0.59
CA HIS A 405 3.82 -24.18 -0.19
C HIS A 405 3.31 -24.93 -1.42
N TYR A 406 3.52 -26.26 -1.43
CA TYR A 406 2.91 -27.12 -2.43
C TYR A 406 2.52 -28.46 -1.84
N CYS A 407 1.46 -29.05 -2.39
CA CYS A 407 0.88 -30.31 -1.96
C CYS A 407 0.28 -31.06 -3.17
N LEU A 408 0.17 -32.38 -3.07
CA LEU A 408 -0.43 -33.22 -4.10
C LEU A 408 -1.96 -33.27 -3.95
N ASP A 409 -2.44 -33.49 -2.73
CA ASP A 409 -3.87 -33.50 -2.41
C ASP A 409 -4.38 -32.07 -2.12
N ARG A 410 -5.63 -31.95 -1.68
CA ARG A 410 -6.18 -30.69 -1.17
C ARG A 410 -5.32 -30.16 -0.02
N GLY A 411 -5.09 -28.85 -0.02
CA GLY A 411 -4.36 -28.18 1.05
C GLY A 411 -5.12 -28.23 2.39
N PRO A 412 -4.45 -28.00 3.52
CA PRO A 412 -5.03 -28.16 4.85
C PRO A 412 -6.15 -27.15 5.20
N TYR A 413 -6.32 -26.10 4.39
CA TYR A 413 -7.39 -25.11 4.52
C TYR A 413 -8.56 -25.32 3.56
N GLU A 414 -8.53 -26.38 2.75
CA GLU A 414 -9.60 -26.72 1.81
C GLU A 414 -10.61 -27.66 2.47
N ALA A 415 -11.36 -27.14 3.45
CA ALA A 415 -12.37 -27.88 4.21
C ALA A 415 -13.56 -28.36 3.36
N GLU A 416 -14.34 -29.32 3.89
CA GLU A 416 -15.59 -29.79 3.29
C GLU A 416 -16.61 -28.65 3.05
N THR A 417 -17.50 -28.87 2.09
CA THR A 417 -18.56 -27.94 1.73
C THR A 417 -19.45 -27.68 2.96
N ASN A 418 -19.54 -26.42 3.42
CA ASN A 418 -20.33 -25.93 4.57
C ASN A 418 -19.63 -25.81 5.95
N ALA A 419 -18.31 -26.02 6.07
CA ALA A 419 -17.62 -25.78 7.34
C ALA A 419 -17.69 -24.29 7.80
N PRO A 420 -18.23 -23.98 9.01
CA PRO A 420 -18.33 -22.60 9.49
C PRO A 420 -16.95 -21.98 9.73
N LEU A 421 -16.90 -20.64 9.79
CA LEU A 421 -15.69 -19.92 10.18
C LEU A 421 -15.34 -20.26 11.64
N GLN A 422 -14.11 -20.68 11.87
CA GLN A 422 -13.56 -21.01 13.19
C GLN A 422 -12.19 -20.35 13.38
N LEU A 423 -11.80 -20.19 14.63
CA LEU A 423 -10.47 -19.76 15.02
C LEU A 423 -9.73 -20.94 15.67
N PRO A 424 -8.39 -21.01 15.55
CA PRO A 424 -7.59 -21.94 16.31
C PRO A 424 -7.89 -21.84 17.81
N ALA A 425 -7.96 -22.97 18.50
CA ALA A 425 -8.33 -23.03 19.92
C ALA A 425 -7.46 -22.15 20.83
N PHE A 426 -6.17 -21.98 20.49
CA PHE A 426 -5.25 -21.11 21.23
C PHE A 426 -5.55 -19.59 21.06
N LEU A 427 -6.41 -19.19 20.12
CA LEU A 427 -6.93 -17.83 20.00
C LEU A 427 -8.33 -17.68 20.60
N ALA A 428 -9.07 -18.78 20.78
CA ALA A 428 -10.45 -18.77 21.25
C ALA A 428 -10.60 -18.77 22.80
N GLY A 429 -9.49 -18.91 23.55
CA GLY A 429 -9.48 -19.00 25.01
C GLY A 429 -9.39 -17.66 25.76
N GLN A 430 -9.83 -17.64 27.02
CA GLN A 430 -9.58 -16.53 27.96
C GLN A 430 -8.07 -16.40 28.24
N GLN A 431 -7.63 -15.19 28.61
CA GLN A 431 -6.21 -14.82 28.73
C GLN A 431 -5.34 -15.90 29.40
N PRO A 432 -4.10 -16.10 28.92
CA PRO A 432 -3.19 -17.06 29.54
C PRO A 432 -2.96 -16.67 31.00
N HIS A 433 -3.17 -17.62 31.92
CA HIS A 433 -2.68 -17.48 33.28
C HIS A 433 -1.14 -17.35 33.25
N ALA A 434 -0.58 -16.53 34.14
CA ALA A 434 0.86 -16.23 34.20
C ALA A 434 1.78 -17.46 34.41
N SER A 435 1.22 -18.65 34.65
CA SER A 435 1.94 -19.91 34.82
C SER A 435 1.84 -20.88 33.63
N ASP A 436 1.12 -20.52 32.55
CA ASP A 436 0.93 -21.39 31.40
C ASP A 436 2.16 -21.29 30.48
N SER A 437 2.92 -22.38 30.35
CA SER A 437 3.97 -22.48 29.31
C SER A 437 3.34 -22.10 27.97
N ALA A 438 3.93 -21.14 27.24
CA ALA A 438 3.33 -20.57 26.04
C ALA A 438 2.87 -21.67 25.07
N SER A 439 1.55 -21.81 24.90
CA SER A 439 0.97 -22.79 23.98
C SER A 439 1.58 -22.63 22.59
N PRO A 440 1.92 -23.73 21.87
CA PRO A 440 2.53 -23.62 20.55
C PRO A 440 1.57 -22.90 19.60
N ARG A 441 2.09 -21.86 18.92
CA ARG A 441 1.34 -21.07 17.93
C ARG A 441 1.83 -21.39 16.53
N PHE A 442 0.92 -21.91 15.73
CA PHE A 442 1.21 -22.38 14.39
C PHE A 442 0.00 -22.19 13.47
N ASN A 443 0.23 -22.29 12.17
CA ASN A 443 -0.83 -22.48 11.18
C ASN A 443 -0.78 -23.92 10.61
N LEU A 444 -1.79 -24.33 9.84
CA LEU A 444 -1.89 -25.71 9.33
C LEU A 444 -0.85 -26.02 8.21
N TRP A 445 -0.16 -24.99 7.70
CA TRP A 445 1.02 -25.16 6.84
C TRP A 445 2.32 -25.41 7.63
N HIS A 446 2.22 -25.63 8.95
CA HIS A 446 3.35 -25.82 9.89
C HIS A 446 4.22 -24.57 10.07
N GLU A 447 3.74 -23.37 9.72
CA GLU A 447 4.48 -22.13 9.96
C GLU A 447 4.29 -21.67 11.42
N THR A 448 5.36 -21.19 12.05
CA THR A 448 5.31 -20.64 13.41
C THR A 448 4.69 -19.24 13.38
N ILE A 449 3.81 -18.96 14.34
CA ILE A 449 3.02 -17.72 14.38
C ILE A 449 3.44 -16.85 15.57
N ASN A 450 3.96 -15.67 15.26
CA ASN A 450 4.39 -14.67 16.26
C ASN A 450 3.30 -13.64 16.59
N TYR A 451 2.06 -13.84 16.12
CA TYR A 451 0.95 -12.95 16.39
C TYR A 451 0.47 -13.09 17.84
N VAL A 452 0.47 -11.99 18.59
CA VAL A 452 -0.13 -11.85 19.92
C VAL A 452 -1.19 -10.76 19.84
N PRO A 453 -2.48 -11.06 20.07
CA PRO A 453 -3.53 -10.06 19.95
C PRO A 453 -3.43 -9.01 21.05
N SER A 454 -3.70 -7.74 20.71
CA SER A 454 -3.95 -6.68 21.68
C SER A 454 -5.21 -6.97 22.51
N ALA A 455 -5.45 -6.23 23.59
CA ALA A 455 -6.69 -6.36 24.37
C ALA A 455 -7.95 -6.13 23.52
N ASN A 456 -7.91 -5.14 22.61
CA ASN A 456 -9.02 -4.82 21.71
C ASN A 456 -9.21 -5.93 20.65
N GLN A 457 -8.11 -6.42 20.07
CA GLN A 457 -8.16 -7.54 19.12
C GLN A 457 -8.70 -8.80 19.79
N ALA A 458 -8.31 -9.09 21.03
CA ALA A 458 -8.81 -10.24 21.79
C ALA A 458 -10.34 -10.20 21.98
N ALA A 459 -10.92 -9.01 22.21
CA ALA A 459 -12.38 -8.86 22.28
C ALA A 459 -13.05 -9.18 20.93
N ILE A 460 -12.51 -8.67 19.82
CA ILE A 460 -12.99 -8.97 18.46
C ILE A 460 -12.91 -10.47 18.16
N LEU A 461 -11.79 -11.11 18.51
CA LEU A 461 -11.60 -12.56 18.35
C LEU A 461 -12.61 -13.36 19.20
N ALA A 462 -12.93 -12.91 20.41
CA ALA A 462 -13.95 -13.55 21.26
C ALA A 462 -15.36 -13.44 20.65
N HIS A 463 -15.69 -12.35 19.96
CA HIS A 463 -16.95 -12.26 19.20
C HIS A 463 -16.99 -13.29 18.07
N LEU A 464 -15.93 -13.39 17.28
CA LEU A 464 -15.82 -14.37 16.19
C LEU A 464 -15.89 -15.81 16.70
N ALA A 465 -15.17 -16.14 17.79
CA ALA A 465 -15.21 -17.45 18.42
C ALA A 465 -16.62 -17.83 18.92
N ALA A 466 -17.42 -16.83 19.32
CA ALA A 466 -18.82 -17.00 19.71
C ALA A 466 -19.81 -16.97 18.52
N GLY A 467 -19.33 -16.93 17.26
CA GLY A 467 -20.17 -16.85 16.07
C GLY A 467 -20.87 -15.50 15.85
N ARG A 468 -20.44 -14.44 16.54
CA ARG A 468 -20.94 -13.07 16.41
C ARG A 468 -20.12 -12.29 15.39
N LEU A 469 -20.69 -11.19 14.87
CA LEU A 469 -19.97 -10.31 13.95
C LEU A 469 -18.86 -9.55 14.69
N PRO A 470 -17.73 -9.25 14.04
CA PRO A 470 -16.65 -8.45 14.63
C PRO A 470 -17.07 -7.00 14.92
N THR A 471 -18.16 -6.53 14.30
CA THR A 471 -18.78 -5.23 14.54
C THR A 471 -19.74 -5.22 15.74
N THR A 472 -19.91 -6.36 16.42
CA THR A 472 -20.77 -6.43 17.62
C THR A 472 -20.18 -5.55 18.72
N PRO A 473 -20.97 -4.67 19.37
CA PRO A 473 -20.49 -3.86 20.48
C PRO A 473 -20.01 -4.71 21.67
N GLY A 474 -19.11 -4.12 22.46
CA GLY A 474 -18.63 -4.70 23.72
C GLY A 474 -19.73 -4.86 24.77
N PRO A 475 -19.45 -5.54 25.90
CA PRO A 475 -20.42 -5.75 26.99
C PRO A 475 -20.96 -4.45 27.61
N ASP A 476 -20.18 -3.37 27.52
CA ASP A 476 -20.51 -2.01 27.96
C ASP A 476 -21.25 -1.19 26.90
N GLY A 477 -21.54 -1.78 25.73
CA GLY A 477 -22.21 -1.15 24.61
C GLY A 477 -21.30 -0.28 23.73
N THR A 478 -19.99 -0.27 23.99
CA THR A 478 -19.05 0.52 23.18
C THR A 478 -18.83 -0.14 21.80
N PRO A 479 -18.95 0.62 20.69
CA PRO A 479 -18.65 0.09 19.37
C PRO A 479 -17.14 -0.12 19.21
N ALA A 480 -16.75 -1.24 18.59
CA ALA A 480 -15.35 -1.50 18.28
C ALA A 480 -14.82 -0.53 17.20
N ASP A 481 -13.56 -0.12 17.33
CA ASP A 481 -12.89 0.74 16.35
C ASP A 481 -12.85 0.05 14.97
N PRO A 482 -13.40 0.67 13.92
CA PRO A 482 -13.35 0.14 12.55
C PRO A 482 -11.94 -0.20 12.06
N ALA A 483 -10.92 0.58 12.45
CA ALA A 483 -9.53 0.33 12.07
C ALA A 483 -9.01 -0.97 12.71
N GLU A 484 -9.27 -1.16 14.01
CA GLU A 484 -8.88 -2.35 14.76
C GLU A 484 -9.56 -3.62 14.21
N ILE A 485 -10.84 -3.51 13.80
CA ILE A 485 -11.55 -4.60 13.11
C ILE A 485 -10.84 -4.98 11.81
N GLY A 486 -10.53 -3.98 10.97
CA GLY A 486 -9.85 -4.20 9.70
C GLY A 486 -8.47 -4.83 9.86
N GLU A 487 -7.69 -4.36 10.83
CA GLU A 487 -6.37 -4.90 11.14
C GLU A 487 -6.47 -6.34 11.66
N THR A 488 -7.36 -6.61 12.63
CA THR A 488 -7.55 -7.95 13.20
C THR A 488 -7.84 -8.99 12.12
N LEU A 489 -8.81 -8.72 11.24
CA LEU A 489 -9.17 -9.66 10.18
C LEU A 489 -8.07 -9.79 9.11
N SER A 490 -7.32 -8.71 8.85
CA SER A 490 -6.17 -8.75 7.95
C SER A 490 -5.04 -9.62 8.51
N LEU A 491 -4.79 -9.55 9.82
CA LEU A 491 -3.82 -10.41 10.51
C LEU A 491 -4.27 -11.87 10.51
N LEU A 492 -5.56 -12.15 10.75
CA LEU A 492 -6.10 -13.51 10.62
C LEU A 492 -5.84 -14.11 9.22
N LYS A 493 -6.07 -13.33 8.16
CA LYS A 493 -5.73 -13.77 6.80
C LYS A 493 -4.21 -13.95 6.63
N ARG A 494 -3.41 -12.94 7.00
CA ARG A 494 -1.94 -12.92 6.83
C ARG A 494 -1.25 -14.12 7.50
N TYR A 495 -1.71 -14.51 8.68
CA TYR A 495 -1.15 -15.61 9.47
C TYR A 495 -1.86 -16.96 9.23
N ALA A 496 -2.86 -17.02 8.34
CA ALA A 496 -3.66 -18.22 8.08
C ALA A 496 -4.38 -18.76 9.33
N LEU A 497 -5.02 -17.87 10.09
CA LEU A 497 -5.71 -18.18 11.35
C LEU A 497 -7.24 -18.18 11.21
N ALA A 498 -7.77 -17.99 10.01
CA ALA A 498 -9.18 -18.21 9.70
C ALA A 498 -9.37 -19.64 9.17
N LEU A 499 -10.02 -20.49 9.97
CA LEU A 499 -10.36 -21.87 9.63
C LEU A 499 -11.78 -21.93 9.07
N GLY A 500 -12.06 -22.87 8.18
CA GLY A 500 -13.38 -23.06 7.57
C GLY A 500 -13.41 -22.73 6.08
N ASN A 501 -14.61 -22.71 5.50
CA ASN A 501 -14.75 -22.54 4.05
C ASN A 501 -14.73 -21.04 3.62
N THR A 502 -14.29 -20.78 2.39
CA THR A 502 -14.20 -19.42 1.82
C THR A 502 -15.55 -18.71 1.74
N GLN A 503 -16.65 -19.45 1.55
CA GLN A 503 -18.01 -18.88 1.45
C GLN A 503 -18.45 -18.28 2.80
N ALA A 504 -18.23 -18.97 3.91
CA ALA A 504 -18.52 -18.50 5.26
C ALA A 504 -17.70 -17.25 5.60
N TRP A 505 -16.44 -17.19 5.15
CA TRP A 505 -15.60 -16.00 5.28
C TRP A 505 -16.18 -14.81 4.49
N ALA A 506 -16.56 -15.02 3.23
CA ALA A 506 -17.17 -13.98 2.40
C ALA A 506 -18.50 -13.48 2.97
N GLU A 507 -19.36 -14.37 3.50
CA GLU A 507 -20.62 -14.03 4.13
C GLU A 507 -20.44 -13.24 5.42
N MET A 508 -19.49 -13.63 6.27
CA MET A 508 -19.16 -12.87 7.49
C MET A 508 -18.68 -11.46 7.16
N LEU A 509 -17.79 -11.31 6.16
CA LEU A 509 -17.32 -10.00 5.72
C LEU A 509 -18.46 -9.14 5.14
N ARG A 510 -19.35 -9.73 4.31
CA ARG A 510 -20.50 -9.02 3.74
C ARG A 510 -21.46 -8.53 4.82
N ARG A 511 -21.82 -9.39 5.77
CA ARG A 511 -22.70 -9.04 6.90
C ARG A 511 -22.08 -7.99 7.81
N SER A 512 -20.76 -8.04 8.00
CA SER A 512 -20.03 -7.02 8.76
C SER A 512 -20.08 -5.67 8.04
N LEU A 513 -19.87 -5.64 6.72
CA LEU A 513 -20.04 -4.44 5.91
C LEU A 513 -21.48 -3.90 6.00
N ASP A 514 -22.51 -4.75 5.93
CA ASP A 514 -23.92 -4.31 6.06
C ASP A 514 -24.24 -3.73 7.44
N SER A 515 -23.70 -4.33 8.51
CA SER A 515 -24.04 -3.94 9.88
C SER A 515 -23.65 -2.50 10.27
N VAL A 516 -22.74 -1.89 9.50
CA VAL A 516 -22.20 -0.54 9.76
C VAL A 516 -22.18 0.30 8.48
N ASP A 517 -23.09 0.03 7.54
CA ASP A 517 -23.22 0.77 6.27
C ASP A 517 -21.90 0.90 5.48
N GLY A 518 -21.06 -0.13 5.56
CA GLY A 518 -19.77 -0.22 4.89
C GLY A 518 -18.64 0.57 5.56
N GLN A 519 -18.83 1.16 6.74
CA GLN A 519 -17.83 2.04 7.38
C GLN A 519 -16.54 1.33 7.84
N VAL A 520 -16.53 0.00 7.90
CA VAL A 520 -15.34 -0.80 8.21
C VAL A 520 -14.49 -1.08 6.96
N PRO A 521 -13.15 -1.02 7.04
CA PRO A 521 -12.24 -1.20 5.91
C PRO A 521 -12.03 -2.69 5.56
N LEU A 522 -13.13 -3.39 5.25
CA LEU A 522 -13.14 -4.83 4.99
C LEU A 522 -13.26 -5.20 3.51
N LEU A 523 -13.42 -4.22 2.62
CA LEU A 523 -13.73 -4.49 1.22
C LEU A 523 -12.56 -5.17 0.49
N GLY A 524 -11.32 -4.83 0.82
CA GLY A 524 -10.16 -5.53 0.27
C GLY A 524 -10.16 -7.03 0.60
N LEU A 525 -10.49 -7.39 1.85
CA LEU A 525 -10.63 -8.79 2.27
C LEU A 525 -11.83 -9.47 1.59
N TYR A 526 -12.93 -8.75 1.42
CA TYR A 526 -14.15 -9.27 0.80
C TYR A 526 -13.98 -9.50 -0.70
N ILE A 527 -13.34 -8.58 -1.43
CA ILE A 527 -12.92 -8.75 -2.83
C ILE A 527 -12.05 -10.00 -2.96
N SER A 528 -11.10 -10.17 -2.03
CA SER A 528 -10.21 -11.32 -2.05
C SER A 528 -10.94 -12.65 -1.79
N ALA A 529 -11.89 -12.66 -0.85
CA ALA A 529 -12.74 -13.83 -0.60
C ALA A 529 -13.60 -14.19 -1.83
N LYS A 530 -14.20 -13.19 -2.49
CA LYS A 530 -14.94 -13.37 -3.75
C LYS A 530 -14.05 -13.84 -4.89
N ALA A 531 -12.82 -13.33 -4.99
CA ALA A 531 -11.84 -13.77 -5.96
C ALA A 531 -11.55 -15.27 -5.78
N THR A 532 -11.31 -15.74 -4.56
CA THR A 532 -11.10 -17.16 -4.26
C THR A 532 -12.29 -18.04 -4.67
N LEU A 533 -13.52 -17.61 -4.41
CA LEU A 533 -14.73 -18.32 -4.86
C LEU A 533 -14.79 -18.44 -6.39
N THR A 534 -14.47 -17.35 -7.11
CA THR A 534 -14.46 -17.36 -8.59
C THR A 534 -13.34 -18.22 -9.16
N LEU A 535 -12.16 -18.22 -8.54
CA LEU A 535 -11.01 -19.05 -8.92
C LEU A 535 -11.32 -20.54 -8.74
N ASN A 536 -11.96 -20.90 -7.63
CA ASN A 536 -12.41 -22.28 -7.35
C ASN A 536 -13.43 -22.76 -8.39
N ALA A 537 -14.35 -21.89 -8.79
CA ALA A 537 -15.33 -22.17 -9.84
C ALA A 537 -14.76 -22.05 -11.27
N ARG A 538 -13.49 -21.66 -11.43
CA ARG A 538 -12.84 -21.31 -12.72
C ARG A 538 -13.63 -20.27 -13.54
N LEU A 539 -14.31 -19.36 -12.86
CA LEU A 539 -15.03 -18.24 -13.46
C LEU A 539 -14.09 -17.05 -13.60
N LEU A 540 -13.40 -16.95 -14.74
CA LEU A 540 -12.37 -15.92 -14.97
C LEU A 540 -12.88 -14.68 -15.73
N SER A 541 -14.07 -14.78 -16.35
CA SER A 541 -14.61 -13.71 -17.22
C SER A 541 -16.14 -13.71 -17.34
N ALA A 542 -16.86 -14.31 -16.39
CA ALA A 542 -18.32 -14.37 -16.46
C ALA A 542 -18.94 -13.02 -16.06
N SER A 543 -19.70 -12.42 -16.98
CA SER A 543 -20.36 -11.14 -16.74
C SER A 543 -21.42 -11.22 -15.64
N GLY A 544 -21.98 -12.40 -15.32
CA GLY A 544 -23.00 -12.55 -14.28
C GLY A 544 -24.27 -11.71 -14.51
N HIS A 545 -24.39 -10.98 -15.63
CA HIS A 545 -25.48 -10.04 -15.92
C HIS A 545 -26.85 -10.70 -16.16
N GLN A 546 -26.93 -12.04 -16.06
CA GLN A 546 -28.15 -12.83 -16.21
C GLN A 546 -28.78 -13.13 -14.83
N PRO A 547 -30.12 -13.19 -14.73
CA PRO A 547 -31.10 -13.13 -15.83
C PRO A 547 -31.52 -11.70 -16.21
N ASN A 548 -31.82 -11.49 -17.49
CA ASN A 548 -32.54 -10.31 -17.95
C ASN A 548 -33.97 -10.29 -17.38
N PRO A 549 -34.52 -9.10 -17.09
CA PRO A 549 -35.90 -8.99 -16.65
C PRO A 549 -36.88 -9.41 -17.76
N GLY A 550 -38.07 -9.86 -17.37
CA GLY A 550 -39.09 -10.30 -18.32
C GLY A 550 -39.56 -9.18 -19.28
N PRO A 551 -40.19 -9.52 -20.43
CA PRO A 551 -40.56 -8.56 -21.47
C PRO A 551 -41.42 -7.37 -20.99
N SER A 552 -42.21 -7.56 -19.93
CA SER A 552 -43.04 -6.52 -19.31
C SER A 552 -42.23 -5.33 -18.76
N LEU A 553 -40.95 -5.54 -18.43
CA LEU A 553 -40.06 -4.49 -17.91
C LEU A 553 -39.22 -3.82 -19.01
N ALA A 554 -39.29 -4.29 -20.26
CA ALA A 554 -38.49 -3.76 -21.37
C ALA A 554 -38.63 -2.24 -21.57
N PRO A 555 -39.82 -1.60 -21.45
CA PRO A 555 -39.93 -0.15 -21.57
C PRO A 555 -39.14 0.61 -20.48
N GLN A 556 -39.12 0.09 -19.25
CA GLN A 556 -38.39 0.70 -18.14
C GLN A 556 -36.89 0.53 -18.29
N VAL A 557 -36.43 -0.64 -18.75
CA VAL A 557 -35.02 -0.91 -19.06
C VAL A 557 -34.52 0.01 -20.18
N MET A 558 -35.27 0.14 -21.27
CA MET A 558 -34.92 1.07 -22.36
C MET A 558 -34.88 2.53 -21.88
N ARG A 559 -35.85 2.94 -21.05
CA ARG A 559 -35.86 4.28 -20.47
C ARG A 559 -34.62 4.52 -19.61
N MET A 560 -34.28 3.58 -18.72
CA MET A 560 -33.08 3.66 -17.88
C MET A 560 -31.83 3.78 -18.75
N HIS A 561 -31.67 2.89 -19.73
CA HIS A 561 -30.51 2.90 -20.63
C HIS A 561 -30.38 4.24 -21.38
N ASN A 562 -31.46 4.76 -21.94
CA ASN A 562 -31.45 6.05 -22.65
C ASN A 562 -31.05 7.21 -21.74
N LEU A 563 -31.55 7.24 -20.50
CA LEU A 563 -31.16 8.26 -19.51
C LEU A 563 -29.68 8.14 -19.14
N MET A 564 -29.15 6.93 -18.97
CA MET A 564 -27.73 6.69 -18.70
C MET A 564 -26.84 7.14 -19.86
N VAL A 565 -27.22 6.83 -21.10
CA VAL A 565 -26.50 7.29 -22.32
C VAL A 565 -26.50 8.82 -22.42
N GLN A 566 -27.60 9.46 -22.03
CA GLN A 566 -27.72 10.93 -21.97
C GLN A 566 -27.03 11.55 -20.75
N GLN A 567 -26.48 10.74 -19.84
CA GLN A 567 -25.91 11.18 -18.55
C GLN A 567 -26.93 11.91 -17.66
N ALA A 568 -28.22 11.64 -17.84
CA ALA A 568 -29.34 12.17 -17.06
C ALA A 568 -29.49 11.39 -15.74
N TYR A 569 -28.46 11.46 -14.88
CA TYR A 569 -28.33 10.62 -13.68
C TYR A 569 -29.42 10.87 -12.63
N ILE A 570 -29.92 12.10 -12.52
CA ILE A 570 -30.99 12.46 -11.56
C ILE A 570 -32.29 11.77 -11.95
N GLU A 571 -32.62 11.73 -13.24
CA GLU A 571 -33.80 11.07 -13.78
C GLU A 571 -33.63 9.55 -13.88
N ALA A 572 -32.41 9.06 -14.09
CA ALA A 572 -32.10 7.64 -14.17
C ALA A 572 -32.21 6.95 -12.79
N GLU A 573 -31.75 7.60 -11.71
CA GLU A 573 -31.74 7.05 -10.35
C GLU A 573 -33.08 6.44 -9.88
N PRO A 574 -34.24 7.13 -9.97
CA PRO A 574 -35.50 6.56 -9.51
C PRO A 574 -35.95 5.37 -10.36
N VAL A 575 -35.66 5.37 -11.67
CA VAL A 575 -35.99 4.26 -12.57
C VAL A 575 -35.13 3.04 -12.24
N ALA A 576 -33.82 3.24 -12.07
CA ALA A 576 -32.89 2.18 -11.68
C ALA A 576 -33.27 1.60 -10.31
N ARG A 577 -33.57 2.44 -9.31
CA ARG A 577 -34.01 2.02 -7.97
C ARG A 577 -35.32 1.23 -7.99
N GLN A 578 -36.22 1.52 -8.90
CA GLN A 578 -37.44 0.73 -9.07
C GLN A 578 -37.11 -0.65 -9.66
N LEU A 579 -36.26 -0.68 -10.70
CA LEU A 579 -35.83 -1.92 -11.36
C LEU A 579 -35.10 -2.86 -10.42
N THR A 580 -34.25 -2.35 -9.51
CA THR A 580 -33.56 -3.19 -8.51
C THR A 580 -34.51 -3.83 -7.49
N LYS A 581 -35.69 -3.24 -7.26
CA LYS A 581 -36.72 -3.84 -6.39
C LYS A 581 -37.52 -4.94 -7.09
N VAL A 582 -37.90 -4.73 -8.35
CA VAL A 582 -38.73 -5.69 -9.11
C VAL A 582 -37.92 -6.78 -9.79
N ALA A 583 -36.64 -6.54 -10.06
CA ALA A 583 -35.69 -7.47 -10.65
C ALA A 583 -34.34 -7.41 -9.91
N PRO A 584 -34.26 -7.88 -8.65
CA PRO A 584 -33.07 -7.73 -7.81
C PRO A 584 -31.82 -8.44 -8.32
N ARG A 585 -31.96 -9.37 -9.29
CA ARG A 585 -30.84 -10.05 -9.95
C ARG A 585 -30.42 -9.41 -11.28
N PHE A 586 -31.10 -8.34 -11.71
CA PHE A 586 -30.75 -7.64 -12.95
C PHE A 586 -29.60 -6.66 -12.69
N TRP A 587 -28.40 -7.07 -13.11
CA TRP A 587 -27.16 -6.36 -12.79
C TRP A 587 -27.12 -4.93 -13.37
N ASP A 588 -27.56 -4.70 -14.60
CA ASP A 588 -27.49 -3.38 -15.25
C ASP A 588 -28.29 -2.31 -14.49
N ALA A 589 -29.36 -2.70 -13.78
CA ALA A 589 -30.11 -1.78 -12.93
C ALA A 589 -29.31 -1.36 -11.69
N TRP A 590 -28.51 -2.27 -11.12
CA TRP A 590 -27.61 -1.95 -10.01
C TRP A 590 -26.44 -1.09 -10.48
N GLU A 591 -25.89 -1.35 -11.67
CA GLU A 591 -24.88 -0.47 -12.28
C GLU A 591 -25.43 0.95 -12.48
N ALA A 592 -26.59 1.06 -13.14
CA ALA A 592 -27.23 2.36 -13.38
C ALA A 592 -27.52 3.09 -12.07
N LEU A 593 -27.96 2.37 -11.03
CA LEU A 593 -28.18 2.95 -9.70
C LEU A 593 -26.87 3.40 -9.06
N ALA A 594 -25.83 2.57 -9.06
CA ALA A 594 -24.53 2.88 -8.47
C ALA A 594 -23.87 4.09 -9.15
N ILE A 595 -23.85 4.12 -10.48
CA ILE A 595 -23.30 5.25 -11.26
C ILE A 595 -24.13 6.51 -11.05
N SER A 596 -25.46 6.41 -11.04
CA SER A 596 -26.31 7.58 -10.82
C SER A 596 -26.12 8.17 -9.42
N LEU A 597 -26.01 7.32 -8.39
CA LEU A 597 -25.73 7.74 -7.02
C LEU A 597 -24.32 8.33 -6.89
N PHE A 598 -23.31 7.70 -7.50
CA PHE A 598 -21.94 8.20 -7.56
C PHE A 598 -21.86 9.59 -8.22
N SER A 599 -22.47 9.74 -9.40
CA SER A 599 -22.49 11.00 -10.17
C SER A 599 -23.33 12.10 -9.49
N THR A 600 -24.25 11.72 -8.60
CA THR A 600 -25.01 12.66 -7.74
C THR A 600 -24.44 12.75 -6.32
N PHE A 601 -23.19 12.30 -6.12
CA PHE A 601 -22.42 12.46 -4.90
C PHE A 601 -22.97 11.75 -3.64
N ARG A 602 -23.84 10.76 -3.85
CA ARG A 602 -24.41 9.89 -2.80
C ARG A 602 -23.55 8.64 -2.61
N GLY A 603 -22.26 8.83 -2.37
CA GLY A 603 -21.24 7.77 -2.39
C GLY A 603 -21.52 6.59 -1.44
N ARG A 604 -22.12 6.83 -0.26
CA ARG A 604 -22.48 5.76 0.69
C ARG A 604 -23.55 4.81 0.14
N GLU A 605 -24.61 5.35 -0.47
CA GLU A 605 -25.63 4.52 -1.12
C GLU A 605 -25.09 3.87 -2.39
N ALA A 606 -24.23 4.58 -3.13
CA ALA A 606 -23.55 4.02 -4.29
C ALA A 606 -22.71 2.79 -3.91
N LEU A 607 -22.03 2.84 -2.76
CA LEU A 607 -21.23 1.72 -2.26
C LEU A 607 -22.11 0.47 -2.03
N GLN A 608 -23.30 0.61 -1.44
CA GLN A 608 -24.21 -0.52 -1.23
C GLN A 608 -24.70 -1.14 -2.56
N ALA A 609 -25.01 -0.28 -3.54
CA ALA A 609 -25.33 -0.76 -4.89
C ALA A 609 -24.13 -1.49 -5.53
N GLY A 610 -22.92 -0.94 -5.40
CA GLY A 610 -21.69 -1.55 -5.90
C GLY A 610 -21.33 -2.89 -5.22
N LEU A 611 -21.56 -3.02 -3.90
CA LEU A 611 -21.39 -4.29 -3.19
C LEU A 611 -22.36 -5.36 -3.72
N THR A 612 -23.59 -4.95 -4.04
CA THR A 612 -24.59 -5.85 -4.64
C THR A 612 -24.19 -6.27 -6.06
N MET A 613 -23.62 -5.35 -6.86
CA MET A 613 -23.04 -5.70 -8.17
C MET A 613 -21.94 -6.77 -8.02
N LEU A 614 -21.04 -6.60 -7.06
CA LEU A 614 -19.97 -7.55 -6.75
C LEU A 614 -20.52 -8.91 -6.27
N ASP A 615 -21.63 -8.93 -5.52
CA ASP A 615 -22.32 -10.15 -5.13
C ASP A 615 -22.91 -10.92 -6.33
N LEU A 616 -23.49 -10.19 -7.30
CA LEU A 616 -24.10 -10.77 -8.50
C LEU A 616 -23.07 -11.26 -9.53
N ALA A 617 -21.98 -10.50 -9.70
CA ALA A 617 -20.97 -10.76 -10.72
C ALA A 617 -19.53 -10.54 -10.18
N PRO A 618 -19.02 -11.45 -9.32
CA PRO A 618 -17.72 -11.26 -8.67
C PRO A 618 -16.50 -11.32 -9.62
N ALA A 619 -16.66 -11.95 -10.78
CA ALA A 619 -15.65 -12.08 -11.82
C ALA A 619 -15.82 -11.05 -12.97
N ASP A 620 -16.73 -10.09 -12.81
CA ASP A 620 -16.93 -9.02 -13.78
C ASP A 620 -16.00 -7.82 -13.49
N SER A 621 -15.21 -7.40 -14.48
CA SER A 621 -14.27 -6.29 -14.36
C SER A 621 -14.99 -4.96 -14.05
N GLN A 622 -16.19 -4.76 -14.59
CA GLN A 622 -16.93 -3.51 -14.47
C GLN A 622 -17.43 -3.26 -13.04
N SER A 623 -17.84 -4.30 -12.32
CA SER A 623 -18.21 -4.22 -10.90
C SER A 623 -17.07 -3.66 -10.04
N HIS A 624 -15.83 -4.08 -10.32
CA HIS A 624 -14.64 -3.58 -9.62
C HIS A 624 -14.24 -2.16 -10.05
N ILE A 625 -14.46 -1.78 -11.32
CA ILE A 625 -14.26 -0.41 -11.82
C ILE A 625 -15.17 0.58 -11.08
N VAL A 626 -16.46 0.25 -10.98
CA VAL A 626 -17.45 1.08 -10.30
C VAL A 626 -17.13 1.21 -8.81
N LEU A 627 -16.78 0.09 -8.14
CA LEU A 627 -16.35 0.10 -6.75
C LEU A 627 -15.09 0.97 -6.54
N ALA A 628 -14.07 0.83 -7.38
CA ALA A 628 -12.84 1.64 -7.29
C ALA A 628 -13.15 3.14 -7.39
N ALA A 629 -14.04 3.55 -8.29
CA ALA A 629 -14.46 4.95 -8.43
C ALA A 629 -15.20 5.45 -7.18
N ILE A 630 -16.17 4.69 -6.67
CA ILE A 630 -16.93 5.04 -5.47
C ILE A 630 -16.00 5.18 -4.25
N LEU A 631 -15.10 4.22 -4.05
CA LEU A 631 -14.16 4.22 -2.93
C LEU A 631 -13.18 5.39 -3.00
N THR A 632 -12.74 5.75 -4.22
CA THR A 632 -11.92 6.93 -4.44
C THR A 632 -12.65 8.21 -4.03
N GLN A 633 -13.94 8.36 -4.41
CA GLN A 633 -14.78 9.49 -3.99
C GLN A 633 -15.00 9.53 -2.47
N LEU A 634 -15.09 8.36 -1.82
CA LEU A 634 -15.18 8.22 -0.37
C LEU A 634 -13.84 8.35 0.36
N SER A 635 -12.74 8.63 -0.35
CA SER A 635 -11.38 8.70 0.21
C SER A 635 -10.91 7.41 0.92
N ARG A 636 -11.47 6.26 0.53
CA ARG A 636 -11.07 4.89 0.97
C ARG A 636 -10.09 4.30 -0.02
N THR A 637 -8.94 4.96 -0.14
CA THR A 637 -7.95 4.78 -1.21
C THR A 637 -7.31 3.39 -1.23
N SER A 638 -7.01 2.79 -0.09
CA SER A 638 -6.44 1.43 -0.01
C SER A 638 -7.38 0.39 -0.61
N GLU A 639 -8.67 0.44 -0.26
CA GLU A 639 -9.71 -0.43 -0.81
C GLU A 639 -10.00 -0.12 -2.28
N ALA A 640 -9.94 1.16 -2.67
CA ALA A 640 -10.05 1.57 -4.07
C ALA A 640 -8.93 0.96 -4.93
N ILE A 641 -7.69 0.91 -4.43
CA ILE A 641 -6.57 0.26 -5.11
C ILE A 641 -6.78 -1.24 -5.20
N SER A 642 -7.31 -1.90 -4.15
CA SER A 642 -7.66 -3.33 -4.21
C SER A 642 -8.70 -3.62 -5.30
N ALA A 643 -9.78 -2.83 -5.37
CA ALA A 643 -10.79 -2.94 -6.42
C ALA A 643 -10.21 -2.64 -7.81
N GLY A 644 -9.43 -1.57 -7.97
CA GLY A 644 -8.80 -1.22 -9.24
C GLY A 644 -7.82 -2.28 -9.75
N ARG A 645 -7.02 -2.88 -8.86
CA ARG A 645 -6.13 -4.01 -9.20
C ARG A 645 -6.95 -5.21 -9.66
N ARG A 646 -8.02 -5.55 -8.94
CA ARG A 646 -8.89 -6.66 -9.33
C ARG A 646 -9.58 -6.41 -10.67
N ALA A 647 -9.98 -5.17 -10.96
CA ALA A 647 -10.53 -4.80 -12.26
C ALA A 647 -9.52 -5.07 -13.40
N VAL A 648 -8.24 -4.73 -13.20
CA VAL A 648 -7.15 -4.97 -14.16
C VAL A 648 -6.82 -6.46 -14.28
N GLU A 649 -6.85 -7.22 -13.19
CA GLU A 649 -6.65 -8.68 -13.23
C GLU A 649 -7.72 -9.38 -14.09
N LEU A 650 -8.99 -8.99 -13.92
CA LEU A 650 -10.12 -9.56 -14.66
C LEU A 650 -10.22 -9.05 -16.11
N GLY A 651 -9.86 -7.78 -16.32
CA GLY A 651 -9.90 -7.10 -17.62
C GLY A 651 -8.57 -6.44 -17.97
N PRO A 652 -7.49 -7.19 -18.24
CA PRO A 652 -6.16 -6.63 -18.48
C PRO A 652 -6.07 -5.78 -19.76
N ARG A 653 -6.97 -6.02 -20.72
CA ARG A 653 -7.13 -5.21 -21.95
C ARG A 653 -8.26 -4.18 -21.85
N ASN A 654 -8.85 -4.00 -20.67
CA ASN A 654 -9.86 -2.97 -20.43
C ASN A 654 -9.17 -1.67 -20.03
N ALA A 655 -9.14 -0.68 -20.93
CA ALA A 655 -8.56 0.62 -20.64
C ALA A 655 -9.24 1.31 -19.43
N GLN A 656 -10.54 1.07 -19.19
CA GLN A 656 -11.25 1.69 -18.06
C GLN A 656 -10.78 1.12 -16.71
N ALA A 657 -10.42 -0.17 -16.66
CA ALA A 657 -9.84 -0.78 -15.47
C ALA A 657 -8.52 -0.12 -15.08
N HIS A 658 -7.63 0.07 -16.05
CA HIS A 658 -6.36 0.77 -15.83
C HIS A 658 -6.56 2.23 -15.42
N SER A 659 -7.52 2.93 -16.02
CA SER A 659 -7.86 4.32 -15.64
C SER A 659 -8.42 4.41 -14.21
N ALA A 660 -9.27 3.46 -13.80
CA ALA A 660 -9.82 3.40 -12.44
C ALA A 660 -8.74 3.09 -11.40
N LEU A 661 -7.81 2.17 -11.71
CA LEU A 661 -6.64 1.93 -10.87
C LEU A 661 -5.75 3.17 -10.78
N ALA A 662 -5.53 3.88 -11.88
CA ALA A 662 -4.74 5.11 -11.89
C ALA A 662 -5.34 6.20 -11.00
N ASP A 663 -6.67 6.38 -11.03
CA ASP A 663 -7.38 7.31 -10.13
C ASP A 663 -7.17 6.96 -8.66
N ALA A 664 -7.36 5.69 -8.30
CA ALA A 664 -7.19 5.21 -6.94
C ALA A 664 -5.74 5.40 -6.44
N LEU A 665 -4.75 5.13 -7.30
CA LEU A 665 -3.33 5.35 -7.01
C LEU A 665 -2.99 6.83 -6.86
N ALA A 666 -3.55 7.70 -7.71
CA ALA A 666 -3.34 9.14 -7.64
C ALA A 666 -3.94 9.75 -6.38
N ALA A 667 -5.11 9.27 -5.94
CA ALA A 667 -5.73 9.68 -4.67
C ALA A 667 -4.86 9.34 -3.46
N GLU A 668 -4.14 8.21 -3.51
CA GLU A 668 -3.13 7.81 -2.50
C GLU A 668 -1.74 8.45 -2.74
N ARG A 669 -1.62 9.33 -3.73
CA ARG A 669 -0.39 10.05 -4.11
C ARG A 669 0.75 9.15 -4.61
N ARG A 670 0.44 7.94 -5.06
CA ARG A 670 1.37 7.00 -5.71
C ARG A 670 1.51 7.34 -7.19
N TYR A 671 2.00 8.55 -7.49
CA TYR A 671 1.92 9.15 -8.81
C TYR A 671 2.66 8.37 -9.91
N LYS A 672 3.80 7.73 -9.61
CA LYS A 672 4.53 6.91 -10.58
C LYS A 672 3.73 5.67 -11.02
N GLU A 673 3.05 5.00 -10.10
CA GLU A 673 2.18 3.87 -10.44
C GLU A 673 0.90 4.35 -11.15
N ALA A 674 0.35 5.50 -10.75
CA ALA A 674 -0.79 6.11 -11.45
C ALA A 674 -0.43 6.48 -12.90
N GLN A 675 0.77 7.02 -13.13
CA GLN A 675 1.30 7.30 -14.46
C GLN A 675 1.40 6.01 -15.29
N ALA A 676 2.02 4.96 -14.76
CA ALA A 676 2.14 3.67 -15.45
C ALA A 676 0.77 3.09 -15.82
N SER A 677 -0.21 3.17 -14.91
CA SER A 677 -1.58 2.69 -15.15
C SER A 677 -2.31 3.54 -16.20
N ASN A 678 -2.21 4.87 -16.16
CA ASN A 678 -2.76 5.74 -17.20
C ASN A 678 -2.12 5.49 -18.57
N LEU A 679 -0.80 5.31 -18.64
CA LEU A 679 -0.10 4.97 -19.89
C LEU A 679 -0.54 3.60 -20.43
N ALA A 680 -0.74 2.60 -19.57
CA ALA A 680 -1.29 1.31 -19.96
C ALA A 680 -2.72 1.44 -20.53
N ALA A 681 -3.56 2.27 -19.92
CA ALA A 681 -4.90 2.57 -20.43
C ALA A 681 -4.84 3.20 -21.84
N LEU A 682 -3.93 4.16 -22.06
CA LEU A 682 -3.77 4.84 -23.34
C LEU A 682 -3.10 3.98 -24.41
N ALA A 683 -2.28 3.00 -24.03
CA ALA A 683 -1.74 2.01 -24.95
C ALA A 683 -2.85 1.09 -25.49
N LEU A 684 -3.89 0.82 -24.68
CA LEU A 684 -5.05 0.01 -25.08
C LEU A 684 -6.08 0.82 -25.87
N ASP A 685 -6.39 2.04 -25.42
CA ASP A 685 -7.26 2.99 -26.11
C ASP A 685 -6.65 4.40 -26.11
N PRO A 686 -5.97 4.78 -27.20
CA PRO A 686 -5.37 6.12 -27.32
C PRO A 686 -6.37 7.27 -27.26
N LYS A 687 -7.66 7.03 -27.44
CA LYS A 687 -8.73 8.05 -27.40
C LYS A 687 -9.44 8.08 -26.05
N GLN A 688 -9.01 7.28 -25.07
CA GLN A 688 -9.66 7.23 -23.77
C GLN A 688 -9.52 8.57 -23.03
N ARG A 689 -10.58 9.39 -23.09
CA ARG A 689 -10.62 10.73 -22.50
C ARG A 689 -10.16 10.75 -21.04
N LYS A 690 -10.71 9.84 -20.22
CA LYS A 690 -10.48 9.83 -18.77
C LYS A 690 -9.01 9.62 -18.41
N ALA A 691 -8.34 8.60 -18.95
CA ALA A 691 -6.92 8.40 -18.69
C ALA A 691 -6.04 9.57 -19.16
N ARG A 692 -6.37 10.25 -20.26
CA ARG A 692 -5.61 11.43 -20.69
C ARG A 692 -5.72 12.60 -19.72
N VAL A 693 -6.95 12.90 -19.28
CA VAL A 693 -7.21 13.96 -18.28
C VAL A 693 -6.52 13.62 -16.97
N ASN A 694 -6.62 12.36 -16.54
CA ASN A 694 -5.98 11.87 -15.32
C ASN A 694 -4.46 11.91 -15.42
N LEU A 695 -3.86 11.52 -16.56
CA LEU A 695 -2.42 11.57 -16.78
C LEU A 695 -1.89 13.00 -16.68
N CYS A 696 -2.58 13.95 -17.31
CA CYS A 696 -2.26 15.37 -17.17
C CYS A 696 -2.28 15.81 -15.69
N LYS A 697 -3.33 15.43 -14.95
CA LYS A 697 -3.43 15.71 -13.52
C LYS A 697 -2.33 15.03 -12.70
N THR A 698 -1.97 13.78 -13.01
CA THR A 698 -0.86 13.07 -12.35
C THR A 698 0.46 13.79 -12.58
N TYR A 699 0.74 14.29 -13.80
CA TYR A 699 1.94 15.09 -14.06
C TYR A 699 1.94 16.42 -13.30
N ILE A 700 0.79 17.09 -13.22
CA ILE A 700 0.59 18.28 -12.38
C ILE A 700 0.94 17.95 -10.92
N ASP A 701 0.32 16.93 -10.34
CA ASP A 701 0.47 16.60 -8.92
C ASP A 701 1.88 16.06 -8.57
N ALA A 702 2.55 15.41 -9.53
CA ALA A 702 3.95 14.97 -9.46
C ALA A 702 4.97 16.10 -9.74
N GLY A 703 4.53 17.25 -10.24
CA GLY A 703 5.40 18.39 -10.57
C GLY A 703 6.23 18.23 -11.84
N GLU A 704 5.79 17.37 -12.75
CA GLU A 704 6.38 17.19 -14.09
C GLU A 704 5.78 18.24 -15.05
N VAL A 705 6.10 19.53 -14.82
CA VAL A 705 5.40 20.67 -15.43
C VAL A 705 5.41 20.65 -16.97
N SER A 706 6.55 20.35 -17.60
CA SER A 706 6.64 20.29 -19.07
C SER A 706 5.78 19.18 -19.66
N LEU A 707 5.76 18.00 -19.02
CA LEU A 707 4.90 16.87 -19.43
C LEU A 707 3.42 17.18 -19.20
N ALA A 708 3.10 17.87 -18.09
CA ALA A 708 1.75 18.34 -17.80
C ALA A 708 1.26 19.32 -18.87
N GLU A 709 2.06 20.32 -19.25
CA GLU A 709 1.73 21.28 -20.30
C GLU A 709 1.51 20.58 -21.65
N GLN A 710 2.47 19.74 -22.07
CA GLN A 710 2.37 19.00 -23.34
C GLN A 710 1.09 18.17 -23.38
N THR A 711 0.87 17.35 -22.35
CA THR A 711 -0.31 16.48 -22.27
C THR A 711 -1.59 17.31 -22.25
N ALA A 712 -1.63 18.42 -21.49
CA ALA A 712 -2.80 19.29 -21.42
C ALA A 712 -3.17 19.89 -22.78
N ARG A 713 -2.17 20.35 -23.56
CA ARG A 713 -2.39 20.87 -24.93
C ARG A 713 -2.96 19.80 -25.85
N GLU A 714 -2.44 18.57 -25.79
CA GLU A 714 -2.98 17.44 -26.54
C GLU A 714 -4.45 17.16 -26.18
N VAL A 715 -4.79 17.16 -24.88
CA VAL A 715 -6.17 16.95 -24.43
C VAL A 715 -7.09 18.09 -24.89
N VAL A 716 -6.66 19.35 -24.79
CA VAL A 716 -7.45 20.50 -25.27
C VAL A 716 -7.68 20.43 -26.78
N ALA A 717 -6.67 20.01 -27.56
CA ALA A 717 -6.83 19.85 -29.01
C ALA A 717 -7.86 18.76 -29.39
N MET A 718 -7.94 17.68 -28.60
CA MET A 718 -8.90 16.60 -28.80
C MET A 718 -10.31 16.94 -28.27
N PHE A 719 -10.40 17.70 -27.19
CA PHE A 719 -11.65 18.04 -26.50
C PHE A 719 -11.80 19.57 -26.36
N PRO A 720 -11.89 20.33 -27.47
CA PRO A 720 -11.80 21.79 -27.46
C PRO A 720 -12.94 22.48 -26.70
N ASN A 721 -14.10 21.83 -26.57
CA ASN A 721 -15.29 22.43 -25.97
C ASN A 721 -15.42 22.13 -24.46
N GLU A 722 -14.42 21.52 -23.83
CA GLU A 722 -14.48 21.11 -22.43
C GLU A 722 -13.68 22.04 -21.50
N ALA A 723 -14.26 22.39 -20.35
CA ALA A 723 -13.65 23.30 -19.38
C ALA A 723 -12.52 22.67 -18.55
N VAL A 724 -12.63 21.38 -18.22
CA VAL A 724 -11.65 20.68 -17.34
C VAL A 724 -10.26 20.60 -18.00
N PRO A 725 -10.11 20.12 -19.24
CA PRO A 725 -8.80 20.12 -19.91
C PRO A 725 -8.15 21.50 -19.99
N ARG A 726 -8.94 22.55 -20.24
CA ARG A 726 -8.43 23.93 -20.28
C ARG A 726 -7.97 24.41 -18.92
N SER A 727 -8.74 24.15 -17.88
CA SER A 727 -8.36 24.53 -16.52
C SER A 727 -7.07 23.81 -16.10
N ASN A 728 -6.87 22.55 -16.49
CA ASN A 728 -5.60 21.83 -16.28
C ASN A 728 -4.43 22.47 -17.06
N LEU A 729 -4.65 22.89 -18.31
CA LEU A 729 -3.64 23.60 -19.10
C LEU A 729 -3.25 24.92 -18.44
N LEU A 730 -4.23 25.75 -18.08
CA LEU A 730 -4.01 27.04 -17.41
C LEU A 730 -3.28 26.83 -16.08
N PHE A 731 -3.68 25.81 -15.31
CA PHE A 731 -2.99 25.44 -14.09
C PHE A 731 -1.52 25.10 -14.36
N ALA A 732 -1.21 24.21 -15.31
CA ALA A 732 0.17 23.85 -15.64
C ALA A 732 1.02 25.06 -16.11
N LEU A 733 0.45 25.93 -16.94
CA LEU A 733 1.13 27.12 -17.48
C LEU A 733 1.54 28.10 -16.39
N ASN A 734 0.74 28.27 -15.33
CA ASN A 734 1.08 29.13 -14.20
C ASN A 734 2.37 28.70 -13.48
N TYR A 735 2.72 27.41 -13.52
CA TYR A 735 3.93 26.86 -12.87
C TYR A 735 5.12 26.69 -13.82
N SER A 736 4.92 26.84 -15.13
CA SER A 736 5.97 26.65 -16.13
C SER A 736 7.05 27.72 -16.01
N GLU A 737 8.30 27.31 -15.78
CA GLU A 737 9.47 28.19 -15.77
C GLU A 737 9.82 28.76 -17.16
N GLU A 738 9.29 28.18 -18.24
CA GLU A 738 9.64 28.55 -19.62
C GLU A 738 8.72 29.61 -20.23
N ARG A 739 7.52 29.81 -19.66
CA ARG A 739 6.51 30.73 -20.21
C ARG A 739 6.64 32.14 -19.64
N THR A 740 6.38 33.16 -20.43
CA THR A 740 6.25 34.53 -19.95
C THR A 740 4.85 34.77 -19.38
N ALA A 741 4.67 35.81 -18.56
CA ALA A 741 3.34 36.17 -18.05
C ALA A 741 2.34 36.49 -19.18
N ALA A 742 2.83 37.07 -20.29
CA ALA A 742 2.02 37.38 -21.47
C ALA A 742 1.53 36.11 -22.19
N GLU A 743 2.40 35.11 -22.39
CA GLU A 743 2.01 33.81 -22.98
C GLU A 743 1.01 33.06 -22.10
N VAL A 744 1.20 33.11 -20.77
CA VAL A 744 0.24 32.53 -19.82
C VAL A 744 -1.11 33.22 -19.96
N TYR A 745 -1.15 34.55 -19.97
CA TYR A 745 -2.39 35.32 -20.12
C TYR A 745 -3.07 35.08 -21.48
N GLN A 746 -2.30 34.93 -22.56
CA GLN A 746 -2.86 34.59 -23.87
C GLN A 746 -3.70 33.30 -23.81
N ALA A 747 -3.24 32.27 -23.07
CA ALA A 747 -4.01 31.04 -22.92
C ALA A 747 -5.34 31.26 -22.16
N TYR A 748 -5.39 32.18 -21.19
CA TYR A 748 -6.63 32.58 -20.52
C TYR A 748 -7.59 33.27 -21.49
N GLN A 749 -7.07 34.17 -22.34
CA GLN A 749 -7.88 34.85 -23.36
C GLN A 749 -8.47 33.85 -24.36
N GLU A 750 -7.68 32.88 -24.81
CA GLU A 750 -8.14 31.80 -25.70
C GLU A 750 -9.23 30.95 -25.03
N CYS A 751 -9.13 30.71 -23.72
CA CYS A 751 -10.15 30.01 -22.93
C CYS A 751 -11.47 30.80 -22.89
N ASP A 752 -11.44 32.10 -22.58
CA ASP A 752 -12.63 32.97 -22.58
C ASP A 752 -13.28 33.03 -23.95
N GLN A 753 -12.49 33.30 -25.01
CA GLN A 753 -12.99 33.38 -26.38
C GLN A 753 -13.73 32.12 -26.83
N GLN A 754 -13.20 30.93 -26.47
CA GLN A 754 -13.72 29.67 -27.00
C GLN A 754 -14.84 29.09 -26.13
N LEU A 755 -14.79 29.22 -24.81
CA LEU A 755 -15.78 28.60 -23.91
C LEU A 755 -16.82 29.56 -23.35
N PHE A 756 -16.43 30.79 -23.01
CA PHE A 756 -17.25 31.65 -22.16
C PHE A 756 -17.89 32.83 -22.91
N GLN A 757 -17.19 33.43 -23.87
CA GLN A 757 -17.72 34.51 -24.72
C GLN A 757 -18.98 34.13 -25.50
N PRO A 758 -19.14 32.91 -26.05
CA PRO A 758 -20.39 32.51 -26.71
C PRO A 758 -21.62 32.59 -25.81
N LEU A 759 -21.45 32.53 -24.47
CA LEU A 759 -22.56 32.63 -23.51
C LEU A 759 -23.10 34.05 -23.37
N ARG A 760 -22.37 35.07 -23.86
CA ARG A 760 -22.77 36.49 -23.80
C ARG A 760 -23.97 36.84 -24.65
N ALA A 761 -24.21 36.06 -25.70
CA ALA A 761 -25.42 36.20 -26.51
C ALA A 761 -26.72 36.04 -25.70
N LYS A 762 -26.64 35.48 -24.48
CA LYS A 762 -27.78 35.31 -23.55
C LYS A 762 -27.83 36.37 -22.44
N TRP A 763 -26.98 37.39 -22.46
CA TRP A 763 -27.01 38.45 -21.46
C TRP A 763 -28.32 39.24 -21.53
N ARG A 764 -28.76 39.71 -20.36
CA ARG A 764 -29.97 40.51 -20.20
C ARG A 764 -29.61 41.75 -19.38
N PRO A 765 -30.33 42.87 -19.56
CA PRO A 765 -30.19 44.02 -18.65
C PRO A 765 -30.44 43.61 -17.20
N HIS A 766 -29.64 44.15 -16.27
CA HIS A 766 -29.83 43.92 -14.84
C HIS A 766 -31.00 44.75 -14.32
N ALA A 767 -31.92 44.11 -13.61
CA ALA A 767 -33.07 44.77 -12.98
C ALA A 767 -32.77 45.33 -11.58
N ASN A 768 -31.53 45.18 -11.11
CA ASN A 768 -31.10 45.63 -9.78
C ASN A 768 -31.24 47.17 -9.63
N PRO A 769 -31.75 47.69 -8.50
CA PRO A 769 -31.88 49.13 -8.29
C PRO A 769 -30.54 49.88 -8.25
N ARG A 770 -30.35 50.87 -9.13
CA ARG A 770 -29.15 51.73 -9.23
C ARG A 770 -29.10 52.82 -8.15
N HIS A 771 -29.08 52.43 -6.88
CA HIS A 771 -28.93 53.34 -5.73
C HIS A 771 -27.79 52.89 -4.83
N ALA A 772 -26.75 53.71 -4.69
CA ALA A 772 -25.56 53.38 -3.90
C ALA A 772 -25.82 53.32 -2.38
N ASN A 773 -26.80 54.07 -1.86
CA ASN A 773 -27.09 54.17 -0.42
C ASN A 773 -28.19 53.19 0.03
N ARG A 774 -28.01 51.89 -0.27
CA ARG A 774 -28.91 50.84 0.22
C ARG A 774 -28.14 49.63 0.73
N LYS A 775 -28.85 48.74 1.41
CA LYS A 775 -28.32 47.42 1.75
C LYS A 775 -28.05 46.62 0.47
N LEU A 776 -26.81 46.19 0.28
CA LEU A 776 -26.35 45.45 -0.91
C LEU A 776 -26.42 43.93 -0.68
N LYS A 777 -26.86 43.20 -1.70
CA LYS A 777 -26.91 41.72 -1.66
C LYS A 777 -25.64 41.14 -2.26
N ILE A 778 -24.87 40.43 -1.45
CA ILE A 778 -23.60 39.79 -1.84
C ILE A 778 -23.81 38.29 -1.97
N GLY A 779 -23.45 37.74 -3.12
CA GLY A 779 -23.46 36.30 -3.37
C GLY A 779 -22.04 35.75 -3.42
N TYR A 780 -21.69 34.81 -2.55
CA TYR A 780 -20.40 34.10 -2.61
C TYR A 780 -20.57 32.74 -3.25
N VAL A 781 -19.74 32.41 -4.24
CA VAL A 781 -19.79 31.13 -4.96
C VAL A 781 -18.50 30.36 -4.71
N SER A 782 -18.60 29.18 -4.09
CA SER A 782 -17.43 28.36 -3.77
C SER A 782 -17.75 26.87 -3.61
N PRO A 783 -16.86 25.97 -4.08
CA PRO A 783 -16.85 24.55 -3.70
C PRO A 783 -16.14 24.28 -2.36
N ASP A 784 -15.52 25.30 -1.77
CA ASP A 784 -14.65 25.18 -0.60
C ASP A 784 -15.31 25.66 0.70
N PHE A 785 -16.65 25.70 0.75
CA PHE A 785 -17.40 25.93 1.99
C PHE A 785 -17.39 24.72 2.95
N LYS A 786 -16.20 24.18 3.17
CA LYS A 786 -15.85 22.98 3.95
C LYS A 786 -14.45 23.18 4.53
N GLN A 787 -13.89 22.18 5.22
CA GLN A 787 -12.51 22.21 5.69
C GLN A 787 -11.56 22.38 4.51
N HIS A 788 -10.96 23.57 4.40
CA HIS A 788 -10.10 23.96 3.31
C HIS A 788 -9.07 25.01 3.80
N SER A 789 -7.91 25.08 3.15
CA SER A 789 -6.83 26.00 3.58
C SER A 789 -7.17 27.48 3.36
N GLY A 790 -8.14 27.78 2.50
CA GLY A 790 -8.64 29.15 2.29
C GLY A 790 -9.41 29.73 3.47
N ASN A 791 -9.88 28.89 4.40
CA ASN A 791 -10.75 29.29 5.50
C ASN A 791 -10.09 30.33 6.41
N ASN A 792 -8.77 30.24 6.59
CA ASN A 792 -7.99 31.17 7.40
C ASN A 792 -8.03 32.62 6.87
N PHE A 793 -8.52 32.84 5.66
CA PHE A 793 -8.56 34.15 4.99
C PHE A 793 -9.99 34.62 4.70
N VAL A 794 -10.88 33.71 4.28
CA VAL A 794 -12.24 34.08 3.87
C VAL A 794 -13.24 34.10 5.02
N GLU A 795 -13.02 33.26 6.04
CA GLU A 795 -13.98 33.11 7.16
C GLU A 795 -14.13 34.41 7.96
N LEU A 796 -13.05 35.16 8.13
CA LEU A 796 -13.07 36.46 8.83
C LEU A 796 -13.99 37.48 8.13
N VAL A 797 -14.06 37.45 6.79
CA VAL A 797 -14.92 38.35 6.02
C VAL A 797 -16.39 37.99 6.19
N PHE A 798 -16.71 36.70 6.13
CA PHE A 798 -18.09 36.24 6.33
C PHE A 798 -18.60 36.59 7.73
N ALA A 799 -17.74 36.38 8.74
CA ALA A 799 -18.06 36.67 10.14
C ALA A 799 -18.14 38.18 10.45
N GLY A 800 -17.36 39.00 9.72
CA GLY A 800 -17.16 40.41 10.04
C GLY A 800 -18.00 41.42 9.26
N HIS A 801 -18.72 40.99 8.21
CA HIS A 801 -19.54 41.87 7.40
C HIS A 801 -20.58 42.68 8.21
N ASP A 802 -20.72 43.97 7.93
CA ASP A 802 -21.78 44.82 8.46
C ASP A 802 -23.14 44.38 7.92
N ARG A 803 -23.89 43.68 8.76
CA ARG A 803 -25.21 43.13 8.45
C ARG A 803 -26.29 44.19 8.23
N GLN A 804 -26.03 45.46 8.57
CA GLN A 804 -26.92 46.57 8.23
C GLN A 804 -26.69 47.04 6.78
N ALA A 805 -25.46 46.99 6.31
CA ALA A 805 -25.08 47.39 4.95
C ALA A 805 -25.10 46.24 3.92
N PHE A 806 -24.97 44.98 4.34
CA PHE A 806 -24.86 43.83 3.45
C PHE A 806 -25.78 42.66 3.86
N GLU A 807 -26.38 41.99 2.86
CA GLU A 807 -27.08 40.71 2.98
C GLU A 807 -26.26 39.63 2.27
N LEU A 808 -25.95 38.52 2.93
CA LEU A 808 -25.04 37.49 2.41
C LEU A 808 -25.78 36.23 1.98
N THR A 809 -25.51 35.78 0.76
CA THR A 809 -25.97 34.49 0.22
C THR A 809 -24.78 33.62 -0.15
N ALA A 810 -24.73 32.38 0.35
CA ALA A 810 -23.76 31.37 -0.09
C ALA A 810 -24.37 30.49 -1.18
N TYR A 811 -23.72 30.41 -2.33
CA TYR A 811 -23.98 29.44 -3.39
C TYR A 811 -22.95 28.32 -3.25
N ALA A 812 -23.34 27.26 -2.54
CA ALA A 812 -22.45 26.24 -2.04
C ALA A 812 -22.40 25.02 -2.95
N GLU A 813 -21.26 24.85 -3.63
CA GLU A 813 -20.97 23.72 -4.50
C GLU A 813 -20.37 22.56 -3.70
N LEU A 814 -21.17 22.05 -2.75
CA LEU A 814 -20.74 21.01 -1.82
C LEU A 814 -21.29 19.64 -2.19
N VAL A 815 -20.38 18.69 -2.16
CA VAL A 815 -20.60 17.24 -2.30
C VAL A 815 -20.97 16.62 -0.96
N GLN A 816 -20.29 17.04 0.09
CA GLN A 816 -20.48 16.61 1.47
C GLN A 816 -20.25 17.81 2.39
N GLU A 817 -21.07 17.92 3.42
CA GLU A 817 -20.93 18.92 4.47
C GLU A 817 -20.09 18.36 5.62
N ASP A 818 -19.33 19.24 6.27
CA ASP A 818 -18.54 18.95 7.47
C ASP A 818 -18.79 19.99 8.56
N GLU A 819 -18.03 19.90 9.66
CA GLU A 819 -18.17 20.81 10.79
C GLU A 819 -17.92 22.28 10.43
N VAL A 820 -17.01 22.54 9.48
CA VAL A 820 -16.78 23.90 8.96
C VAL A 820 -17.98 24.39 8.17
N THR A 821 -18.58 23.52 7.36
CA THR A 821 -19.80 23.86 6.62
C THR A 821 -20.91 24.32 7.56
N ALA A 822 -21.12 23.56 8.65
CA ALA A 822 -22.11 23.91 9.67
C ALA A 822 -21.82 25.26 10.32
N ARG A 823 -20.54 25.55 10.59
CA ARG A 823 -20.11 26.86 11.10
C ARG A 823 -20.34 27.99 10.08
N PHE A 824 -19.95 27.80 8.83
CA PHE A 824 -20.13 28.78 7.75
C PHE A 824 -21.59 29.17 7.55
N LYS A 825 -22.52 28.21 7.60
CA LYS A 825 -23.97 28.49 7.50
C LYS A 825 -24.44 29.57 8.48
N THR A 826 -23.82 29.67 9.65
CA THR A 826 -24.19 30.69 10.67
C THR A 826 -23.86 32.12 10.23
N TYR A 827 -22.96 32.31 9.27
CA TYR A 827 -22.56 33.62 8.75
C TYR A 827 -23.42 34.11 7.58
N PHE A 828 -24.28 33.27 6.97
CA PHE A 828 -25.04 33.65 5.78
C PHE A 828 -26.53 33.84 6.09
N ASP A 829 -27.16 34.86 5.49
CA ASP A 829 -28.62 35.03 5.57
C ASP A 829 -29.34 33.93 4.77
N ARG A 830 -28.69 33.46 3.68
CA ARG A 830 -29.22 32.42 2.79
C ARG A 830 -28.13 31.44 2.40
N TRP A 831 -28.47 30.15 2.44
CA TRP A 831 -27.62 29.06 1.98
C TRP A 831 -28.29 28.33 0.83
N VAL A 832 -27.66 28.34 -0.35
CA VAL A 832 -28.18 27.76 -1.59
C VAL A 832 -27.28 26.62 -2.03
N PRO A 833 -27.69 25.35 -1.85
CA PRO A 833 -26.97 24.20 -2.40
C PRO A 833 -27.04 24.22 -3.93
N THR A 834 -25.88 24.13 -4.60
CA THR A 834 -25.81 24.24 -6.07
C THR A 834 -25.52 22.93 -6.80
N ALA A 835 -25.19 21.86 -6.09
CA ALA A 835 -24.79 20.58 -6.69
C ALA A 835 -25.83 19.95 -7.66
N LYS A 836 -27.11 20.33 -7.54
CA LYS A 836 -28.21 19.86 -8.41
C LYS A 836 -28.55 20.82 -9.56
N LEU A 837 -27.86 21.94 -9.67
CA LEU A 837 -28.11 22.97 -10.68
C LEU A 837 -26.96 22.96 -11.70
N ASN A 838 -27.31 23.02 -12.98
CA ASN A 838 -26.32 23.38 -13.99
C ASN A 838 -26.05 24.90 -13.95
N ASP A 839 -24.99 25.35 -14.62
CA ASP A 839 -24.58 26.77 -14.60
C ASP A 839 -25.65 27.73 -15.16
N ALA A 840 -26.53 27.28 -16.05
CA ALA A 840 -27.61 28.12 -16.58
C ALA A 840 -28.73 28.30 -15.55
N ASP A 841 -29.17 27.22 -14.91
CA ASP A 841 -30.20 27.27 -13.87
C ASP A 841 -29.72 28.04 -12.64
N LEU A 842 -28.46 27.86 -12.25
CA LEU A 842 -27.84 28.64 -11.19
C LEU A 842 -27.77 30.15 -11.53
N ALA A 843 -27.44 30.50 -12.78
CA ALA A 843 -27.47 31.90 -13.21
C ALA A 843 -28.88 32.52 -13.15
N GLU A 844 -29.94 31.79 -13.50
CA GLU A 844 -31.31 32.28 -13.32
C GLU A 844 -31.70 32.39 -11.84
N LYS A 845 -31.27 31.44 -11.00
CA LYS A 845 -31.49 31.52 -9.54
C LYS A 845 -30.84 32.77 -8.93
N ILE A 846 -29.59 33.07 -9.30
CA ILE A 846 -28.86 34.26 -8.83
C ILE A 846 -29.57 35.56 -9.25
N ARG A 847 -30.08 35.62 -10.49
CA ARG A 847 -30.89 36.77 -10.96
C ARG A 847 -32.17 36.91 -10.16
N ALA A 848 -32.88 35.81 -9.90
CA ALA A 848 -34.11 35.81 -9.13
C ALA A 848 -33.88 36.23 -7.66
N ASP A 849 -32.72 35.90 -7.09
CA ASP A 849 -32.32 36.34 -5.74
C ASP A 849 -31.98 37.84 -5.69
N GLY A 850 -31.74 38.46 -6.85
CA GLY A 850 -31.42 39.87 -6.99
C GLY A 850 -30.05 40.23 -6.43
N ILE A 851 -29.07 39.35 -6.59
CA ILE A 851 -27.69 39.58 -6.13
C ILE A 851 -27.11 40.81 -6.83
N ASP A 852 -26.53 41.71 -6.05
CA ASP A 852 -25.93 42.97 -6.52
C ASP A 852 -24.46 42.77 -6.87
N ILE A 853 -23.74 42.04 -6.03
CA ILE A 853 -22.34 41.71 -6.26
C ILE A 853 -22.16 40.21 -6.09
N LEU A 854 -21.69 39.54 -7.14
CA LEU A 854 -21.37 38.12 -7.12
C LEU A 854 -19.86 37.93 -7.02
N ILE A 855 -19.40 37.17 -6.03
CA ILE A 855 -17.99 36.96 -5.72
C ILE A 855 -17.61 35.50 -5.95
N ASP A 856 -16.70 35.28 -6.90
CA ASP A 856 -16.02 34.02 -7.15
C ASP A 856 -14.89 33.81 -6.13
N LEU A 857 -14.93 32.67 -5.45
CA LEU A 857 -13.88 32.23 -4.52
C LEU A 857 -13.15 30.97 -5.01
N ALA A 858 -13.31 30.58 -6.28
CA ALA A 858 -12.77 29.33 -6.81
C ALA A 858 -11.81 29.56 -7.98
N GLY A 859 -12.08 30.51 -8.88
CA GLY A 859 -11.39 30.66 -10.15
C GLY A 859 -11.34 29.35 -10.94
N HIS A 860 -10.20 28.94 -11.48
CA HIS A 860 -10.08 27.68 -12.25
C HIS A 860 -9.82 26.42 -11.39
N THR A 861 -10.02 26.48 -10.07
CA THR A 861 -9.91 25.29 -9.22
C THR A 861 -11.05 24.28 -9.49
N GLN A 862 -10.89 23.06 -8.97
CA GLN A 862 -11.86 21.99 -9.17
C GLN A 862 -13.23 22.35 -8.57
N GLY A 863 -14.31 22.12 -9.31
CA GLY A 863 -15.67 22.42 -8.84
C GLY A 863 -16.07 23.90 -8.98
N ASN A 864 -15.29 24.71 -9.69
CA ASN A 864 -15.66 26.10 -9.95
C ASN A 864 -16.96 26.24 -10.77
N ARG A 865 -17.51 27.45 -10.73
CA ARG A 865 -18.73 27.83 -11.44
C ARG A 865 -18.51 29.03 -12.38
N LEU A 866 -17.34 29.14 -13.02
CA LEU A 866 -17.01 30.26 -13.92
C LEU A 866 -18.01 30.39 -15.10
N GLY A 867 -18.62 29.29 -15.54
CA GLY A 867 -19.69 29.33 -16.54
C GLY A 867 -20.95 30.10 -16.09
N VAL A 868 -21.19 30.22 -14.78
CA VAL A 868 -22.23 31.09 -14.21
C VAL A 868 -21.84 32.56 -14.37
N PHE A 869 -20.60 32.92 -14.02
CA PHE A 869 -20.09 34.30 -14.14
C PHE A 869 -20.06 34.77 -15.59
N ALA A 870 -19.69 33.89 -16.53
CA ALA A 870 -19.76 34.15 -17.97
C ALA A 870 -21.16 34.54 -18.48
N ARG A 871 -22.23 34.15 -17.76
CA ARG A 871 -23.63 34.50 -18.07
C ARG A 871 -24.08 35.82 -17.45
N LYS A 872 -23.21 36.49 -16.69
CA LYS A 872 -23.43 37.79 -16.04
C LYS A 872 -24.78 37.87 -15.30
N PRO A 873 -25.01 37.07 -14.24
CA PRO A 873 -26.27 37.08 -13.51
C PRO A 873 -26.38 38.21 -12.48
N ALA A 874 -25.28 38.83 -12.07
CA ALA A 874 -25.24 40.00 -11.18
C ALA A 874 -24.60 41.20 -11.91
N PRO A 875 -24.97 42.44 -11.55
CA PRO A 875 -24.46 43.65 -12.21
C PRO A 875 -22.97 43.86 -11.97
N VAL A 876 -22.47 43.51 -10.79
CA VAL A 876 -21.04 43.50 -10.47
C VAL A 876 -20.59 42.07 -10.18
N SER A 877 -19.52 41.65 -10.83
CA SER A 877 -18.87 40.35 -10.63
C SER A 877 -17.43 40.56 -10.19
N VAL A 878 -17.00 39.87 -9.14
CA VAL A 878 -15.67 39.98 -8.55
C VAL A 878 -15.07 38.57 -8.42
N THR A 879 -13.76 38.43 -8.63
CA THR A 879 -13.02 37.24 -8.19
C THR A 879 -12.02 37.63 -7.10
N TRP A 880 -11.88 36.77 -6.08
CA TRP A 880 -10.97 37.01 -4.97
C TRP A 880 -10.49 35.68 -4.35
N MET A 881 -9.23 35.67 -3.92
CA MET A 881 -8.58 34.64 -3.09
C MET A 881 -8.36 33.25 -3.73
N GLY A 882 -9.40 32.58 -4.23
CA GLY A 882 -9.39 31.13 -4.45
C GLY A 882 -8.32 30.59 -5.41
N TYR A 883 -8.12 31.27 -6.54
CA TYR A 883 -7.19 30.84 -7.59
C TYR A 883 -5.92 31.70 -7.66
N GLY A 884 -6.05 32.98 -7.28
CA GLY A 884 -4.93 33.92 -7.18
C GLY A 884 -4.30 34.35 -8.51
N TYR A 885 -4.86 33.95 -9.66
CA TYR A 885 -4.58 34.50 -10.98
C TYR A 885 -5.84 35.13 -11.58
N THR A 886 -5.68 35.86 -12.68
CA THR A 886 -6.78 36.21 -13.60
C THR A 886 -7.65 34.98 -13.88
N THR A 887 -8.96 35.15 -13.92
CA THR A 887 -9.86 34.10 -14.45
C THR A 887 -9.84 34.08 -15.96
N GLY A 888 -9.32 35.11 -16.63
CA GLY A 888 -9.38 35.27 -18.08
C GLY A 888 -10.74 35.71 -18.60
N LEU A 889 -11.80 35.64 -17.77
CA LEU A 889 -13.15 35.96 -18.19
C LEU A 889 -13.33 37.47 -18.23
N SER A 890 -13.45 38.04 -19.43
CA SER A 890 -13.87 39.44 -19.58
C SER A 890 -15.33 39.70 -19.19
N ALA A 891 -16.02 38.71 -18.59
CA ALA A 891 -17.33 38.85 -17.96
C ALA A 891 -17.25 39.19 -16.45
N ILE A 892 -16.11 38.93 -15.81
CA ILE A 892 -15.84 39.31 -14.42
C ILE A 892 -15.24 40.72 -14.42
N ASP A 893 -15.80 41.62 -13.60
CA ASP A 893 -15.47 43.04 -13.66
C ASP A 893 -14.19 43.36 -12.91
N TYR A 894 -14.04 42.77 -11.71
CA TYR A 894 -12.95 43.10 -10.80
C TYR A 894 -12.23 41.88 -10.26
N ILE A 895 -10.92 42.04 -10.03
CA ILE A 895 -10.10 41.13 -9.24
C ILE A 895 -9.48 41.89 -8.07
N ILE A 896 -9.65 41.39 -6.86
CA ILE A 896 -9.13 42.04 -5.65
C ILE A 896 -7.69 41.59 -5.38
N MET A 897 -6.76 42.54 -5.32
CA MET A 897 -5.32 42.31 -5.08
C MET A 897 -4.70 43.48 -4.29
N ASP A 898 -3.38 43.50 -4.15
CA ASP A 898 -2.61 44.65 -3.66
C ASP A 898 -1.48 45.05 -4.63
N ASP A 899 -0.84 46.18 -4.35
CA ASP A 899 0.24 46.74 -5.16
C ASP A 899 1.49 45.85 -5.25
N ALA A 900 1.76 45.00 -4.26
CA ALA A 900 2.94 44.14 -4.28
C ALA A 900 2.72 42.89 -5.15
N MET A 901 1.50 42.34 -5.08
CA MET A 901 1.06 41.20 -5.88
C MET A 901 0.83 41.58 -7.35
N ALA A 902 0.24 42.75 -7.59
CA ALA A 902 -0.07 43.28 -8.92
C ALA A 902 0.39 44.75 -9.07
N PRO A 903 1.69 44.99 -9.25
CA PRO A 903 2.24 46.34 -9.38
C PRO A 903 1.67 47.09 -10.59
N ALA A 904 1.67 48.42 -10.54
CA ALA A 904 1.21 49.25 -11.65
C ALA A 904 1.96 48.90 -12.96
N GLY A 905 1.23 48.82 -14.06
CA GLY A 905 1.75 48.45 -15.38
C GLY A 905 1.51 46.99 -15.77
N CYS A 906 1.03 46.13 -14.84
CA CYS A 906 0.70 44.74 -15.14
C CYS A 906 -0.76 44.52 -15.59
N GLU A 907 -1.59 45.56 -15.67
CA GLU A 907 -3.02 45.47 -15.98
C GLU A 907 -3.31 44.73 -17.29
N ALA A 908 -2.42 44.81 -18.28
CA ALA A 908 -2.55 44.10 -19.55
C ALA A 908 -2.47 42.56 -19.43
N LEU A 909 -2.13 42.03 -18.25
CA LEU A 909 -2.05 40.59 -17.95
C LEU A 909 -3.31 40.06 -17.24
N PHE A 910 -4.34 40.89 -17.08
CA PHE A 910 -5.59 40.55 -16.41
C PHE A 910 -6.77 40.88 -17.32
N SER A 911 -7.82 40.05 -17.24
CA SER A 911 -9.09 40.34 -17.93
C SER A 911 -9.97 41.30 -17.12
N GLU A 912 -9.85 41.20 -15.81
CA GLU A 912 -10.58 41.96 -14.80
C GLU A 912 -9.86 43.28 -14.49
N LYS A 913 -10.62 44.30 -14.09
CA LYS A 913 -10.06 45.53 -13.51
C LYS A 913 -9.46 45.19 -12.14
N ILE A 914 -8.19 45.50 -11.92
CA ILE A 914 -7.53 45.22 -10.64
C ILE A 914 -8.00 46.23 -9.60
N TRP A 915 -8.70 45.75 -8.56
CA TRP A 915 -9.06 46.54 -7.39
C TRP A 915 -8.01 46.35 -6.30
N ARG A 916 -7.25 47.40 -6.02
CA ARG A 916 -6.10 47.35 -5.11
C ARG A 916 -6.50 47.76 -3.70
N LEU A 917 -6.27 46.87 -2.75
CA LEU A 917 -6.36 47.11 -1.31
C LEU A 917 -4.95 47.32 -0.74
N LYS A 918 -4.85 47.78 0.52
CA LYS A 918 -3.56 47.89 1.24
C LYS A 918 -2.83 46.55 1.35
N THR A 919 -3.59 45.47 1.52
CA THR A 919 -3.11 44.08 1.51
C THR A 919 -4.16 43.20 0.83
N SER A 920 -3.73 42.18 0.10
CA SER A 920 -4.61 41.30 -0.67
C SER A 920 -5.50 40.39 0.19
N CYS A 921 -5.13 40.17 1.45
CA CYS A 921 -5.88 39.35 2.40
C CYS A 921 -5.55 39.72 3.86
N ALA A 922 -6.42 39.31 4.78
CA ALA A 922 -6.11 39.18 6.20
C ALA A 922 -6.00 37.69 6.57
N TYR A 923 -5.25 37.38 7.63
CA TYR A 923 -4.99 36.00 8.06
C TYR A 923 -5.36 35.77 9.52
N ARG A 924 -6.14 34.71 9.75
CA ARG A 924 -6.46 34.18 11.07
C ARG A 924 -5.72 32.86 11.33
N PRO A 925 -4.80 32.79 12.31
CA PRO A 925 -4.03 31.59 12.61
C PRO A 925 -4.89 30.47 13.21
N GLY A 926 -4.48 29.22 13.00
CA GLY A 926 -5.11 28.06 13.64
C GLY A 926 -4.79 27.97 15.14
N ALA A 927 -5.77 27.58 15.96
CA ALA A 927 -5.63 27.53 17.42
C ALA A 927 -4.55 26.55 17.93
N ALA A 928 -4.24 25.51 17.16
CA ALA A 928 -3.33 24.43 17.57
C ALA A 928 -1.86 24.65 17.12
N MET A 929 -1.52 25.78 16.49
CA MET A 929 -0.18 26.01 15.92
C MET A 929 0.95 26.04 16.98
N GLY A 930 0.65 26.40 18.22
CA GLY A 930 1.59 26.40 19.35
C GLY A 930 2.67 27.50 19.30
N GLU A 931 3.68 27.38 20.16
CA GLU A 931 4.73 28.41 20.34
C GLU A 931 5.83 28.39 19.28
N VAL A 932 6.45 29.55 19.06
CA VAL A 932 7.70 29.71 18.30
C VAL A 932 8.85 29.07 19.07
N SER A 933 9.65 28.23 18.42
CA SER A 933 10.88 27.69 19.03
C SER A 933 12.04 28.68 18.94
N ASP A 934 13.06 28.51 19.78
CA ASP A 934 14.37 29.15 19.54
C ASP A 934 14.96 28.72 18.18
N LEU A 935 15.97 29.46 17.71
CA LEU A 935 16.63 29.15 16.42
C LEU A 935 17.35 27.79 16.51
N PRO A 936 16.96 26.77 15.71
CA PRO A 936 17.56 25.44 15.76
C PRO A 936 19.08 25.41 15.57
N ALA A 937 19.63 26.27 14.70
CA ALA A 937 21.07 26.34 14.47
C ALA A 937 21.89 26.76 15.72
N LEU A 938 21.28 27.37 16.73
CA LEU A 938 21.99 27.73 17.98
C LEU A 938 22.25 26.54 18.91
N SER A 939 21.53 25.43 18.76
CA SER A 939 21.69 24.24 19.60
C SER A 939 22.75 23.26 19.06
N GLY A 940 23.70 23.74 18.25
CA GLY A 940 24.75 22.91 17.62
C GLY A 940 24.31 22.18 16.35
N ASN A 941 23.11 22.44 15.85
CA ASN A 941 22.62 21.87 14.59
C ASN A 941 23.17 22.65 13.38
N ALA A 942 23.30 21.96 12.25
CA ALA A 942 23.57 22.63 10.98
C ALA A 942 22.39 23.51 10.56
N ILE A 943 22.68 24.62 9.87
CA ILE A 943 21.65 25.47 9.25
C ILE A 943 20.73 24.62 8.38
N THR A 944 19.44 24.72 8.64
CA THR A 944 18.41 23.97 7.95
C THR A 944 17.49 24.93 7.21
N PHE A 945 17.56 24.87 5.88
CA PHE A 945 16.58 25.50 5.01
C PHE A 945 15.34 24.60 4.91
N GLY A 946 14.19 25.16 4.56
CA GLY A 946 13.05 24.30 4.26
C GLY A 946 11.92 24.93 3.46
N SER A 947 11.14 24.07 2.82
CA SER A 947 9.96 24.44 2.05
C SER A 947 8.90 23.34 2.18
N LEU A 948 7.69 23.71 2.59
CA LEU A 948 6.58 22.78 2.74
C LEU A 948 5.58 22.91 1.58
N SER A 949 6.11 22.93 0.35
CA SER A 949 5.35 23.22 -0.87
C SER A 949 5.06 21.98 -1.70
N ARG A 950 3.99 22.04 -2.52
CA ARG A 950 3.61 20.96 -3.45
C ARG A 950 4.68 20.76 -4.53
N ALA A 951 4.83 19.53 -5.03
CA ALA A 951 5.84 19.20 -6.03
C ALA A 951 5.78 20.09 -7.28
N ILE A 952 4.60 20.51 -7.74
CA ILE A 952 4.46 21.39 -8.90
C ILE A 952 5.13 22.76 -8.77
N ARG A 953 5.39 23.24 -7.55
CA ARG A 953 6.14 24.48 -7.31
C ARG A 953 7.65 24.26 -7.34
N ILE A 954 8.11 23.03 -7.14
CA ILE A 954 9.54 22.68 -7.04
C ILE A 954 10.03 22.22 -8.42
N ASN A 955 10.11 23.16 -9.34
CA ASN A 955 10.58 22.95 -10.73
C ASN A 955 12.11 22.94 -10.84
N HIS A 956 12.65 22.77 -12.07
CA HIS A 956 14.10 22.67 -12.27
C HIS A 956 14.82 23.96 -11.87
N ARG A 957 14.21 25.13 -12.16
CA ARG A 957 14.73 26.44 -11.81
C ARG A 957 14.91 26.59 -10.29
N THR A 958 13.90 26.21 -9.51
CA THR A 958 13.91 26.23 -8.03
C THR A 958 14.99 25.30 -7.47
N VAL A 959 15.05 24.04 -7.94
CA VAL A 959 16.06 23.05 -7.49
C VAL A 959 17.47 23.54 -7.77
N ARG A 960 17.73 24.11 -8.96
CA ARG A 960 19.03 24.67 -9.32
C ARG A 960 19.45 25.80 -8.36
N THR A 961 18.55 26.73 -8.06
CA THR A 961 18.84 27.87 -7.16
C THR A 961 19.09 27.39 -5.73
N TRP A 962 18.26 26.48 -5.21
CA TRP A 962 18.46 25.92 -3.87
C TRP A 962 19.75 25.09 -3.77
N ALA A 963 20.09 24.32 -4.82
CA ALA A 963 21.36 23.62 -4.88
C ALA A 963 22.56 24.58 -4.88
N ALA A 964 22.45 25.78 -5.49
CA ALA A 964 23.49 26.80 -5.41
C ALA A 964 23.70 27.33 -3.98
N ILE A 965 22.63 27.50 -3.20
CA ILE A 965 22.71 27.84 -1.76
C ILE A 965 23.47 26.73 -1.01
N LEU A 966 23.04 25.48 -1.19
CA LEU A 966 23.62 24.33 -0.48
C LEU A 966 25.09 24.08 -0.85
N ARG A 967 25.53 24.40 -2.06
CA ARG A 967 26.95 24.31 -2.45
C ARG A 967 27.81 25.38 -1.76
N ARG A 968 27.27 26.58 -1.52
CA ARG A 968 27.99 27.65 -0.78
C ARG A 968 28.03 27.39 0.72
N LEU A 969 27.12 26.59 1.25
CA LEU A 969 27.02 26.22 2.66
C LEU A 969 27.11 24.69 2.81
N PRO A 970 28.31 24.08 2.80
CA PRO A 970 28.48 22.63 2.67
C PRO A 970 27.85 21.81 3.80
N ASN A 971 27.71 22.39 5.00
CA ASN A 971 27.09 21.73 6.15
C ASN A 971 25.57 21.89 6.21
N ALA A 972 24.98 22.81 5.43
CA ALA A 972 23.56 23.11 5.51
C ALA A 972 22.69 21.94 5.01
N ARG A 973 21.48 21.83 5.54
CA ARG A 973 20.48 20.83 5.14
C ARG A 973 19.27 21.50 4.51
N LEU A 974 18.48 20.73 3.77
CA LEU A 974 17.21 21.16 3.20
C LEU A 974 16.10 20.18 3.56
N ILE A 975 15.05 20.71 4.20
CA ILE A 975 13.78 20.00 4.43
C ILE A 975 12.80 20.33 3.30
N VAL A 976 12.31 19.30 2.61
CA VAL A 976 11.16 19.40 1.70
C VAL A 976 10.07 18.48 2.21
N ASP A 977 9.02 19.07 2.79
CA ASP A 977 7.98 18.29 3.46
C ASP A 977 6.59 18.59 2.89
N SER A 978 5.99 17.62 2.21
CA SER A 978 4.75 17.82 1.46
C SER A 978 4.13 16.50 1.12
N GLY A 979 2.79 16.45 1.08
CA GLY A 979 2.07 15.24 0.73
C GLY A 979 2.46 14.68 -0.64
N SER A 980 3.00 15.51 -1.55
CA SER A 980 3.55 15.03 -2.83
C SER A 980 4.71 14.04 -2.69
N TYR A 981 5.42 14.06 -1.56
CA TYR A 981 6.58 13.21 -1.26
C TYR A 981 6.29 12.18 -0.17
N ARG A 982 5.01 11.86 0.06
CA ARG A 982 4.59 10.79 0.98
C ARG A 982 5.13 9.43 0.53
N ASP A 983 5.12 9.19 -0.78
CA ASP A 983 5.65 7.95 -1.36
C ASP A 983 7.13 8.13 -1.69
N ALA A 984 7.94 7.14 -1.34
CA ALA A 984 9.39 7.23 -1.50
C ALA A 984 9.89 7.42 -2.95
N PRO A 985 9.21 7.03 -4.06
CA PRO A 985 9.76 7.24 -5.40
C PRO A 985 9.79 8.71 -5.75
N MET A 986 8.81 9.47 -5.24
CA MET A 986 8.77 10.92 -5.39
C MET A 986 9.92 11.58 -4.64
N SER A 987 10.23 11.10 -3.43
CA SER A 987 11.35 11.60 -2.63
C SER A 987 12.71 11.34 -3.29
N GLU A 988 12.93 10.12 -3.77
CA GLU A 988 14.18 9.76 -4.45
C GLU A 988 14.32 10.45 -5.82
N ALA A 989 13.21 10.63 -6.57
CA ALA A 989 13.24 11.41 -7.80
C ALA A 989 13.62 12.88 -7.55
N LEU A 990 13.12 13.50 -6.47
CA LEU A 990 13.55 14.85 -6.10
C LEU A 990 15.03 14.87 -5.69
N ALA A 991 15.48 13.91 -4.88
CA ALA A 991 16.87 13.84 -4.47
C ALA A 991 17.84 13.65 -5.66
N ALA A 992 17.46 12.85 -6.66
CA ALA A 992 18.23 12.67 -7.89
C ALA A 992 18.41 14.00 -8.65
N ARG A 993 17.39 14.87 -8.65
CA ARG A 993 17.48 16.22 -9.25
C ARG A 993 18.50 17.11 -8.52
N PHE A 994 18.58 17.02 -7.19
CA PHE A 994 19.61 17.72 -6.42
C PHE A 994 21.01 17.12 -6.62
N ALA A 995 21.11 15.79 -6.71
CA ALA A 995 22.36 15.09 -6.99
C ALA A 995 22.97 15.51 -8.34
N ALA A 996 22.13 15.74 -9.36
CA ALA A 996 22.55 16.27 -10.65
C ALA A 996 23.18 17.68 -10.56
N HIS A 997 22.93 18.42 -9.48
CA HIS A 997 23.56 19.72 -9.19
C HIS A 997 24.64 19.66 -8.08
N GLY A 998 25.11 18.45 -7.73
CA GLY A 998 26.20 18.25 -6.78
C GLY A 998 25.82 18.33 -5.30
N VAL A 999 24.54 18.13 -4.97
CA VAL A 999 24.06 18.05 -3.58
C VAL A 999 23.74 16.60 -3.22
N SER A 1000 24.37 16.06 -2.19
CA SER A 1000 24.22 14.66 -1.78
C SER A 1000 22.89 14.37 -1.06
N ARG A 1001 22.39 13.13 -1.20
CA ARG A 1001 21.09 12.66 -0.65
C ARG A 1001 20.98 12.82 0.87
N ASP A 1002 22.07 12.68 1.60
CA ASP A 1002 22.16 12.79 3.07
C ASP A 1002 21.91 14.21 3.60
N ARG A 1003 22.00 15.23 2.73
CA ARG A 1003 21.68 16.63 3.06
C ARG A 1003 20.21 16.99 2.88
N LEU A 1004 19.41 16.06 2.35
CA LEU A 1004 18.02 16.25 2.01
C LEU A 1004 17.12 15.43 2.93
N ILE A 1005 16.20 16.11 3.59
CA ILE A 1005 15.16 15.52 4.42
C ILE A 1005 13.86 15.71 3.65
N ILE A 1006 13.40 14.66 2.98
CA ILE A 1006 12.24 14.70 2.09
C ILE A 1006 11.17 13.76 2.63
N GLY A 1007 9.97 14.27 2.84
CA GLY A 1007 8.90 13.46 3.41
C GLY A 1007 7.57 14.19 3.51
N TYR A 1008 6.74 13.74 4.44
CA TYR A 1008 5.45 14.33 4.72
C TYR A 1008 5.08 14.14 6.20
N HIS A 1009 4.80 15.24 6.89
CA HIS A 1009 4.27 15.24 8.25
C HIS A 1009 3.01 16.11 8.35
N SER A 1010 2.09 15.70 9.21
CA SER A 1010 0.88 16.45 9.52
C SER A 1010 0.54 16.24 11.00
N PRO A 1011 0.34 17.31 11.80
CA PRO A 1011 0.42 18.72 11.42
C PRO A 1011 1.85 19.17 11.04
N PRO A 1012 2.00 20.22 10.22
CA PRO A 1012 3.31 20.60 9.66
C PRO A 1012 4.21 21.40 10.63
N TRP A 1013 3.66 21.90 11.74
CA TRP A 1013 4.31 22.93 12.57
C TRP A 1013 5.55 22.42 13.30
N ASP A 1014 5.60 21.14 13.67
CA ASP A 1014 6.78 20.52 14.30
C ASP A 1014 7.96 20.41 13.34
N VAL A 1015 7.69 20.26 12.04
CA VAL A 1015 8.71 20.33 11.00
C VAL A 1015 9.16 21.78 10.81
N MET A 1016 8.24 22.75 10.79
CA MET A 1016 8.59 24.18 10.69
C MET A 1016 9.49 24.65 11.84
N ARG A 1017 9.30 24.11 13.05
CA ARG A 1017 10.17 24.42 14.21
C ARG A 1017 11.62 23.98 14.02
N GLN A 1018 11.88 23.04 13.13
CA GLN A 1018 13.23 22.55 12.80
C GLN A 1018 13.89 23.35 11.67
N ILE A 1019 13.17 24.28 11.05
CA ILE A 1019 13.66 25.09 9.92
C ILE A 1019 14.13 26.45 10.43
N ASP A 1020 15.35 26.83 10.06
CA ASP A 1020 15.95 28.12 10.35
C ASP A 1020 15.49 29.19 9.35
N ILE A 1021 15.46 28.86 8.06
CA ILE A 1021 15.09 29.77 6.96
C ILE A 1021 14.17 29.05 5.97
N GLY A 1022 12.99 29.63 5.74
CA GLY A 1022 12.05 29.19 4.73
C GLY A 1022 12.44 29.66 3.33
N LEU A 1023 12.32 28.78 2.34
CA LEU A 1023 12.63 29.07 0.94
C LEU A 1023 11.37 28.97 0.08
N ASP A 1024 11.01 30.08 -0.56
CA ASP A 1024 9.92 30.11 -1.52
C ASP A 1024 10.27 29.50 -2.87
N CYS A 1025 9.23 29.10 -3.59
CA CYS A 1025 9.27 28.62 -4.96
C CYS A 1025 8.96 29.74 -5.97
N PHE A 1026 9.39 29.55 -7.22
CA PHE A 1026 9.13 30.46 -8.33
C PHE A 1026 9.10 29.68 -9.66
N PRO A 1027 8.33 30.11 -10.68
CA PRO A 1027 7.69 31.42 -10.85
C PRO A 1027 6.35 31.57 -10.09
N HIS A 1028 5.92 30.53 -9.38
CA HIS A 1028 4.73 30.56 -8.52
C HIS A 1028 5.12 30.40 -7.05
N ASN A 1029 4.80 31.39 -6.22
CA ASN A 1029 5.12 31.38 -4.79
C ASN A 1029 4.24 30.41 -3.98
N SER A 1030 4.66 30.19 -2.74
CA SER A 1030 3.95 29.39 -1.75
C SER A 1030 2.68 30.11 -1.26
N GLY A 1031 1.65 29.33 -0.91
CA GLY A 1031 0.35 29.82 -0.45
C GLY A 1031 0.28 29.95 1.08
N THR A 1032 -0.76 29.38 1.71
CA THR A 1032 -0.96 29.40 3.17
C THR A 1032 0.30 29.06 3.98
N THR A 1033 1.08 28.07 3.52
CA THR A 1033 2.33 27.64 4.17
C THR A 1033 3.33 28.77 4.38
N LEU A 1034 3.46 29.72 3.44
CA LEU A 1034 4.34 30.90 3.60
C LEU A 1034 3.92 31.71 4.83
N VAL A 1035 2.62 31.95 4.97
CA VAL A 1035 2.04 32.74 6.07
C VAL A 1035 2.24 32.00 7.40
N GLU A 1036 2.10 30.67 7.39
CA GLU A 1036 2.36 29.83 8.56
C GLU A 1036 3.83 29.84 8.98
N PHE A 1037 4.78 29.83 8.04
CA PHE A 1037 6.21 29.95 8.37
C PHE A 1037 6.50 31.24 9.13
N ILE A 1038 6.00 32.37 8.61
CA ILE A 1038 6.18 33.69 9.23
C ILE A 1038 5.53 33.70 10.62
N TYR A 1039 4.30 33.15 10.74
CA TYR A 1039 3.62 33.02 12.02
C TYR A 1039 4.38 32.12 13.01
N MET A 1040 5.08 31.09 12.53
CA MET A 1040 5.95 30.22 13.34
C MET A 1040 7.34 30.82 13.61
N GLY A 1041 7.55 32.10 13.29
CA GLY A 1041 8.82 32.79 13.50
C GLY A 1041 9.91 32.42 12.49
N VAL A 1042 9.60 31.66 11.44
CA VAL A 1042 10.60 31.27 10.44
C VAL A 1042 10.68 32.36 9.36
N PRO A 1043 11.80 33.08 9.21
CA PRO A 1043 11.96 34.03 8.12
C PRO A 1043 11.87 33.31 6.77
N TYR A 1044 11.22 33.93 5.79
CA TYR A 1044 10.90 33.30 4.52
C TYR A 1044 11.40 34.15 3.36
N LEU A 1045 12.31 33.61 2.55
CA LEU A 1045 12.83 34.31 1.36
C LEU A 1045 11.96 34.03 0.14
N THR A 1046 11.52 35.08 -0.54
CA THR A 1046 10.72 34.97 -1.76
C THR A 1046 11.41 35.62 -2.96
N LEU A 1047 11.10 35.10 -4.16
CA LEU A 1047 11.48 35.73 -5.42
C LEU A 1047 10.23 36.37 -6.04
N ALA A 1048 10.29 37.67 -6.24
CA ALA A 1048 9.24 38.47 -6.84
C ALA A 1048 9.26 38.34 -8.37
N ASP A 1049 8.60 37.31 -8.88
CA ASP A 1049 8.59 36.95 -10.31
C ASP A 1049 7.33 37.56 -10.98
N ARG A 1050 6.52 36.74 -11.66
CA ARG A 1050 5.35 37.18 -12.44
C ARG A 1050 4.23 37.76 -11.57
N PRO A 1051 3.56 38.85 -11.99
CA PRO A 1051 2.39 39.39 -11.31
C PRO A 1051 1.35 38.33 -10.99
N SER A 1052 0.58 38.58 -9.93
CA SER A 1052 -0.30 37.63 -9.25
C SER A 1052 0.46 36.73 -8.26
N VAL A 1053 0.14 35.44 -8.14
CA VAL A 1053 0.76 34.54 -7.14
C VAL A 1053 2.25 34.23 -7.35
N GLY A 1054 2.88 34.68 -8.44
CA GLY A 1054 4.35 34.75 -8.51
C GLY A 1054 4.97 35.85 -7.63
N ARG A 1055 4.12 36.64 -6.98
CA ARG A 1055 4.47 37.73 -6.05
C ARG A 1055 3.66 37.68 -4.76
N LEU A 1056 2.98 36.57 -4.46
CA LEU A 1056 2.25 36.42 -3.20
C LEU A 1056 3.20 36.57 -2.00
N GLY A 1057 4.42 36.03 -2.10
CA GLY A 1057 5.46 36.25 -1.09
C GLY A 1057 5.77 37.73 -0.87
N SER A 1058 5.80 38.52 -1.94
CA SER A 1058 6.05 39.96 -1.87
C SER A 1058 4.91 40.70 -1.15
N SER A 1059 3.66 40.31 -1.40
CA SER A 1059 2.48 40.85 -0.72
C SER A 1059 2.53 40.60 0.78
N ILE A 1060 2.74 39.34 1.18
CA ILE A 1060 2.78 38.95 2.59
C ILE A 1060 3.95 39.61 3.32
N LEU A 1061 5.18 39.54 2.78
CA LEU A 1061 6.36 40.10 3.44
C LEU A 1061 6.29 41.63 3.55
N LYS A 1062 5.77 42.32 2.53
CA LYS A 1062 5.53 43.77 2.60
C LYS A 1062 4.47 44.10 3.66
N SER A 1063 3.40 43.31 3.75
CA SER A 1063 2.33 43.50 4.74
C SER A 1063 2.83 43.34 6.17
N VAL A 1064 3.72 42.37 6.43
CA VAL A 1064 4.33 42.12 7.75
C VAL A 1064 5.48 43.08 8.07
N GLY A 1065 5.94 43.88 7.10
CA GLY A 1065 6.99 44.89 7.31
C GLY A 1065 8.43 44.39 7.08
N HIS A 1066 8.60 43.32 6.31
CA HIS A 1066 9.90 42.71 5.97
C HIS A 1066 10.20 42.69 4.46
N PRO A 1067 10.15 43.83 3.73
CA PRO A 1067 10.41 43.88 2.29
C PRO A 1067 11.85 43.50 1.92
N GLU A 1068 12.80 43.54 2.86
CA GLU A 1068 14.19 43.13 2.66
C GLU A 1068 14.34 41.63 2.32
N LEU A 1069 13.36 40.80 2.69
CA LEU A 1069 13.32 39.36 2.38
C LEU A 1069 12.78 39.05 0.96
N ILE A 1070 12.46 40.09 0.19
CA ILE A 1070 12.00 39.99 -1.21
C ILE A 1070 13.22 40.11 -2.14
N CYS A 1071 13.36 39.15 -3.05
CA CYS A 1071 14.43 39.11 -4.05
C CYS A 1071 13.86 39.37 -5.45
N HIS A 1072 14.69 39.84 -6.38
CA HIS A 1072 14.32 40.12 -7.77
C HIS A 1072 15.09 39.29 -8.79
N THR A 1073 16.20 38.66 -8.39
CA THR A 1073 16.97 37.72 -9.21
C THR A 1073 17.31 36.46 -8.44
N GLU A 1074 17.60 35.37 -9.15
CA GLU A 1074 18.08 34.13 -8.51
C GLU A 1074 19.41 34.32 -7.77
N GLU A 1075 20.28 35.19 -8.30
CA GLU A 1075 21.56 35.52 -7.66
C GLU A 1075 21.33 36.23 -6.32
N GLU A 1076 20.48 37.25 -6.30
CA GLU A 1076 20.10 37.96 -5.07
C GLU A 1076 19.46 37.01 -4.06
N TYR A 1077 18.62 36.08 -4.53
CA TYR A 1077 18.00 35.06 -3.69
C TYR A 1077 19.05 34.16 -3.02
N VAL A 1078 20.06 33.69 -3.76
CA VAL A 1078 21.16 32.89 -3.21
C VAL A 1078 22.00 33.70 -2.23
N ASP A 1079 22.36 34.94 -2.59
CA ASP A 1079 23.18 35.80 -1.74
C ASP A 1079 22.50 36.13 -0.41
N LYS A 1080 21.21 36.50 -0.44
CA LYS A 1080 20.43 36.76 0.78
C LYS A 1080 20.28 35.51 1.65
N ALA A 1081 20.05 34.34 1.06
CA ALA A 1081 19.98 33.08 1.80
C ALA A 1081 21.30 32.77 2.51
N VAL A 1082 22.43 32.96 1.83
CA VAL A 1082 23.77 32.74 2.40
C VAL A 1082 24.09 33.77 3.48
N ALA A 1083 23.73 35.04 3.27
CA ALA A 1083 23.94 36.10 4.25
C ALA A 1083 23.14 35.84 5.54
N LEU A 1084 21.86 35.52 5.43
CA LEU A 1084 21.01 35.18 6.59
C LEU A 1084 21.53 33.97 7.35
N ALA A 1085 21.98 32.93 6.65
CA ALA A 1085 22.53 31.72 7.26
C ALA A 1085 23.88 31.94 7.96
N SER A 1086 24.60 33.01 7.62
CA SER A 1086 25.94 33.29 8.15
C SER A 1086 25.93 34.16 9.42
N ASP A 1087 24.80 34.82 9.74
CA ASP A 1087 24.62 35.67 10.93
C ASP A 1087 23.55 35.10 11.86
N LEU A 1088 23.92 34.08 12.65
CA LEU A 1088 23.00 33.41 13.58
C LEU A 1088 22.39 34.35 14.63
N PRO A 1089 23.13 35.30 15.23
CA PRO A 1089 22.54 36.26 16.16
C PRO A 1089 21.44 37.13 15.52
N ALA A 1090 21.67 37.63 14.30
CA ALA A 1090 20.64 38.39 13.58
C ALA A 1090 19.43 37.50 13.23
N LEU A 1091 19.68 36.28 12.74
CA LEU A 1091 18.64 35.32 12.39
C LEU A 1091 17.76 34.94 13.60
N ALA A 1092 18.37 34.71 14.76
CA ALA A 1092 17.67 34.42 16.01
C ALA A 1092 16.87 35.62 16.52
N LYS A 1093 17.32 36.85 16.24
CA LYS A 1093 16.56 38.07 16.53
C LYS A 1093 15.34 38.20 15.61
N ILE A 1094 15.48 37.90 14.32
CA ILE A 1094 14.34 37.89 13.39
C ILE A 1094 13.30 36.87 13.89
N ARG A 1095 13.72 35.63 14.14
CA ARG A 1095 12.83 34.56 14.57
C ARG A 1095 11.98 34.88 15.79
N ARG A 1096 12.60 35.44 16.83
CA ARG A 1096 11.90 35.80 18.08
C ARG A 1096 10.86 36.91 17.91
N ASN A 1097 11.05 37.81 16.94
CA ASN A 1097 10.20 38.99 16.80
C ASN A 1097 9.16 38.86 15.68
N LEU A 1098 9.36 37.95 14.72
CA LEU A 1098 8.56 37.87 13.49
C LEU A 1098 7.07 37.60 13.74
N ARG A 1099 6.73 36.71 14.70
CA ARG A 1099 5.32 36.47 15.07
C ARG A 1099 4.65 37.72 15.62
N GLN A 1100 5.32 38.44 16.52
CA GLN A 1100 4.78 39.68 17.08
C GLN A 1100 4.64 40.76 16.00
N ALA A 1101 5.65 40.91 15.13
CA ALA A 1101 5.59 41.81 13.99
C ALA A 1101 4.38 41.50 13.08
N MET A 1102 4.07 40.22 12.87
CA MET A 1102 2.90 39.79 12.12
C MET A 1102 1.58 40.13 12.82
N HIS A 1103 1.48 39.93 14.14
CA HIS A 1103 0.30 40.35 14.93
C HIS A 1103 0.03 41.85 14.83
N ASP A 1104 1.09 42.67 14.85
CA ASP A 1104 0.99 44.13 14.81
C ASP A 1104 0.80 44.69 13.39
N SER A 1105 0.76 43.82 12.37
CA SER A 1105 0.74 44.20 10.96
C SER A 1105 -0.68 44.26 10.35
N VAL A 1106 -0.77 44.89 9.17
CA VAL A 1106 -2.03 44.95 8.40
C VAL A 1106 -2.54 43.58 7.94
N LEU A 1107 -1.69 42.55 7.94
CA LEU A 1107 -2.09 41.19 7.57
C LEU A 1107 -2.97 40.53 8.65
N MET A 1108 -2.88 40.97 9.91
CA MET A 1108 -3.70 40.46 11.03
C MET A 1108 -4.70 41.49 11.55
N ASP A 1109 -4.79 42.67 10.92
CA ASP A 1109 -5.84 43.66 11.17
C ASP A 1109 -7.14 43.27 10.43
N GLU A 1110 -7.85 42.28 10.99
CA GLU A 1110 -9.10 41.79 10.41
C GLU A 1110 -10.13 42.92 10.22
N ALA A 1111 -10.31 43.76 11.24
CA ALA A 1111 -11.31 44.82 11.23
C ALA A 1111 -11.00 45.88 10.16
N GLY A 1112 -9.74 46.31 10.05
CA GLY A 1112 -9.29 47.24 9.02
C GLY A 1112 -9.45 46.65 7.62
N PHE A 1113 -9.10 45.38 7.42
CA PHE A 1113 -9.27 44.70 6.14
C PHE A 1113 -10.74 44.61 5.73
N ILE A 1114 -11.63 44.21 6.64
CA ILE A 1114 -13.07 44.11 6.37
C ILE A 1114 -13.65 45.46 5.96
N GLN A 1115 -13.33 46.54 6.69
CA GLN A 1115 -13.80 47.89 6.36
C GLN A 1115 -13.34 48.33 4.97
N GLU A 1116 -12.09 48.05 4.61
CA GLU A 1116 -11.53 48.38 3.29
C GLU A 1116 -12.18 47.55 2.18
N PHE A 1117 -12.37 46.25 2.42
CA PHE A 1117 -13.03 45.33 1.51
C PHE A 1117 -14.48 45.76 1.21
N GLU A 1118 -15.27 46.05 2.25
CA GLU A 1118 -16.65 46.53 2.11
C GLU A 1118 -16.76 47.88 1.41
N MET A 1119 -15.84 48.81 1.71
CA MET A 1119 -15.76 50.08 1.00
C MET A 1119 -15.45 49.85 -0.49
N GLY A 1120 -14.58 48.88 -0.80
CA GLY A 1120 -14.29 48.45 -2.17
C GLY A 1120 -15.56 47.98 -2.88
N LEU A 1121 -16.29 47.04 -2.27
CA LEU A 1121 -17.54 46.52 -2.82
C LEU A 1121 -18.59 47.62 -3.08
N LYS A 1122 -18.77 48.54 -2.12
CA LYS A 1122 -19.67 49.69 -2.28
C LYS A 1122 -19.26 50.57 -3.46
N LYS A 1123 -17.97 50.89 -3.59
CA LYS A 1123 -17.45 51.72 -4.69
C LYS A 1123 -17.60 51.05 -6.05
N MET A 1124 -17.35 49.74 -6.16
CA MET A 1124 -17.58 48.98 -7.39
C MET A 1124 -19.06 49.06 -7.82
N TYR A 1125 -19.99 48.91 -6.87
CA TYR A 1125 -21.42 49.02 -7.16
C TYR A 1125 -21.83 50.45 -7.55
N THR A 1126 -21.28 51.46 -6.88
CA THR A 1126 -21.49 52.88 -7.24
C THR A 1126 -20.99 53.16 -8.65
N GLN A 1127 -19.81 52.68 -9.04
CA GLN A 1127 -19.29 52.80 -10.40
C GLN A 1127 -20.24 52.19 -11.43
N TRP A 1128 -20.77 50.99 -11.17
CA TRP A 1128 -21.78 50.39 -12.05
C TRP A 1128 -23.05 51.25 -12.16
N CYS A 1129 -23.51 51.85 -11.05
CA CYS A 1129 -24.66 52.76 -11.06
C CYS A 1129 -24.42 53.98 -11.96
N GLU A 1130 -23.19 54.51 -11.96
CA GLU A 1130 -22.76 55.71 -12.70
C GLU A 1130 -22.43 55.46 -14.18
N GLU A 1131 -21.93 54.27 -14.56
CA GLU A 1131 -21.49 53.92 -15.93
C GLU A 1131 -22.61 53.86 -17.00
N GLN A 1132 -23.89 54.02 -16.62
CA GLN A 1132 -25.01 54.26 -17.56
C GLN A 1132 -25.93 55.39 -17.08
N ALA A 1133 -25.36 56.56 -16.78
CA ALA A 1133 -26.07 57.83 -16.84
C ALA A 1133 -26.04 58.41 -18.27
#